data_AF-A0A8H6UTL6-F1
#
_entry.id   AF-A0A8H6UTL6-F1
#
_cell.length_a   1.000
_cell.length_b   1.000
_cell.length_c   1.000
_cell.angle_alpha   90.00
_cell.angle_beta   90.00
_cell.angle_gamma   90.00
#
_symmetry.space_group_name_H-M   'P 1'
#
loop_
_entity.id
_entity.type
_entity.pdbx_description
1 polymer ?
#
loop_
_entity_poly.entity_id
_entity_poly.type
_entity_poly.pdbx_seq_one_letter_code
_entity_poly.pdbx_strand_id
1 'polypeptide(L)'
;MDNLSLVLVTLIIIAGSALILRMRHDPREPPVVHNGIPFIGHIIGFLRHGVDYYALQSAKHGLEAFTMDVLFTKIYVITSPNLVIAARRHHRTMSFEPAITGAARRVTGLKGRGFDLLREKRPGGDTLHGDVVHAMRPSLEGAGLDQMNEKVIGFLLQSVDEVPTGAPFDIHGWCRSAITIASTDAVYGPLNPYRSKELQDAFWDFEENLALLLMDVAQRFTARKAWKARQRIVAAFVDYYRAGGHLDSSQLTYARWETQKKGGATMEDIARLEAAAALGTLSNTVPAIFWMIFDIFSRPVLLEEVRDQVAQHAVQVDAQGVHTIDLAEIKEKCPLLVSAFQEMLRLRSNTVPIRVLYEDTILNDKYLLKKGGILQMPAHAINRDQSIWGSDADEYDPRRFVKINQSDSRKKANGFLSFGTSPHVCPGRHFATGEILALTAMLVLRYDIVPLGGEWEEPRINKAAVTSSTKPLAEEFKVVATPRKEFEGVKWAFRVSEGKGNRMVLQHEAGTAVCIHPDGWVFTCAHCFGESEAEWCSNRWKWLLYFTGEANLTPSFSFSFAHVALAPPSASLKSEIICIGQPGSDDLESPTPRKTAYDLIEISQGRLRGLIPGADPHDNAEIGALRHDALTYWGHSGAPLLRLSDGVLLGLHSSWDDTTAMRHGVPIVAIRVFLKERFPGGWDEAEGRGNGEEREVIVIDD
;
A
#
# COMPACT_ATOMS: atom_id res chain seq x y z
N MET A 1 -54.42 -8.30 10.98
CA MET A 1 -53.43 -9.14 10.29
C MET A 1 -52.43 -9.58 11.34
N ASP A 2 -52.40 -10.88 11.64
CA ASP A 2 -51.46 -11.42 12.64
C ASP A 2 -50.01 -11.15 12.21
N ASN A 3 -49.14 -10.91 13.20
CA ASN A 3 -47.72 -10.61 12.98
C ASN A 3 -47.04 -11.64 12.04
N LEU A 4 -47.52 -12.89 12.05
CA LEU A 4 -47.03 -13.96 11.18
C LEU A 4 -47.39 -13.73 9.70
N SER A 5 -48.60 -13.26 9.42
CA SER A 5 -49.06 -12.95 8.06
C SER A 5 -48.37 -11.71 7.49
N LEU A 6 -48.07 -10.72 8.33
CA LEU A 6 -47.30 -9.54 7.92
C LEU A 6 -45.84 -9.89 7.61
N VAL A 7 -45.21 -10.75 8.42
CA VAL A 7 -43.86 -11.28 8.15
C VAL A 7 -43.85 -12.09 6.85
N LEU A 8 -44.83 -12.97 6.64
CA LEU A 8 -44.92 -13.77 5.43
C LEU A 8 -45.08 -12.91 4.16
N VAL A 9 -45.97 -11.92 4.19
CA VAL A 9 -46.16 -10.98 3.06
C VAL A 9 -44.87 -10.19 2.80
N THR A 10 -44.19 -9.73 3.86
CA THR A 10 -42.91 -9.01 3.72
C THR A 10 -41.83 -9.90 3.09
N LEU A 11 -41.74 -11.17 3.51
CA LEU A 11 -40.80 -12.15 2.93
C LEU A 11 -41.12 -12.45 1.46
N ILE A 12 -42.40 -12.55 1.09
CA ILE A 12 -42.83 -12.75 -0.30
C ILE A 12 -42.47 -11.53 -1.16
N ILE A 13 -42.70 -10.31 -0.66
CA ILE A 13 -42.34 -9.07 -1.38
C ILE A 13 -40.82 -8.97 -1.56
N ILE A 14 -40.05 -9.28 -0.52
CA ILE A 14 -38.57 -9.33 -0.59
C ILE A 14 -38.11 -10.36 -1.63
N ALA A 15 -38.66 -11.58 -1.57
CA ALA A 15 -38.31 -12.65 -2.51
C ALA A 15 -38.70 -12.29 -3.95
N GLY A 16 -39.89 -11.72 -4.16
CA GLY A 16 -40.36 -11.24 -5.46
C GLY A 16 -39.50 -10.10 -6.01
N SER A 17 -39.10 -9.15 -5.16
CA SER A 17 -38.24 -8.03 -5.56
C SER A 17 -36.83 -8.49 -5.91
N ALA A 18 -36.27 -9.41 -5.13
CA ALA A 18 -34.98 -10.03 -5.43
C ALA A 18 -35.04 -10.89 -6.71
N LEU A 19 -36.16 -11.56 -6.98
CA LEU A 19 -36.36 -12.33 -8.21
C LEU A 19 -36.43 -11.41 -9.44
N ILE A 20 -37.15 -10.30 -9.36
CA ILE A 20 -37.25 -9.31 -10.45
C ILE A 20 -35.88 -8.68 -10.74
N LEU A 21 -35.09 -8.39 -9.71
CA LEU A 21 -33.71 -7.89 -9.88
C LEU A 21 -32.80 -8.95 -10.53
N ARG A 22 -32.94 -10.22 -10.17
CA ARG A 22 -32.23 -11.35 -10.80
C ARG A 22 -32.60 -11.55 -12.27
N MET A 23 -33.86 -11.32 -12.64
CA MET A 23 -34.30 -11.44 -14.03
C MET A 23 -33.74 -10.33 -14.94
N ARG A 24 -33.10 -9.30 -14.39
CA ARG A 24 -32.43 -8.21 -15.12
C ARG A 24 -30.93 -8.47 -15.29
N HIS A 25 -30.57 -9.65 -15.78
CA HIS A 25 -29.19 -9.94 -16.17
C HIS A 25 -29.01 -9.62 -17.66
N ASP A 26 -28.14 -8.66 -17.98
CA ASP A 26 -27.76 -8.33 -19.35
C ASP A 26 -26.84 -9.43 -19.90
N PRO A 27 -27.06 -9.98 -21.10
CA PRO A 27 -26.21 -11.04 -21.66
C PRO A 27 -24.72 -10.69 -21.80
N ARG A 28 -24.36 -9.41 -21.73
CA ARG A 28 -22.97 -8.94 -21.76
C ARG A 28 -22.30 -8.94 -20.38
N GLU A 29 -23.05 -9.12 -19.30
CA GLU A 29 -22.50 -9.26 -17.96
C GLU A 29 -21.76 -10.61 -17.79
N PRO A 30 -20.85 -10.73 -16.81
CA PRO A 30 -20.24 -12.02 -16.48
C PRO A 30 -21.30 -13.08 -16.12
N PRO A 31 -21.14 -14.35 -16.53
CA PRO A 31 -22.12 -15.40 -16.29
C PRO A 31 -22.53 -15.53 -14.81
N VAL A 32 -23.83 -15.67 -14.54
CA VAL A 32 -24.32 -15.88 -13.17
C VAL A 32 -24.01 -17.30 -12.71
N VAL A 33 -23.32 -17.43 -11.57
CA VAL A 33 -23.14 -18.71 -10.90
C VAL A 33 -24.28 -18.92 -9.91
N HIS A 34 -24.98 -20.04 -10.02
CA HIS A 34 -26.11 -20.35 -9.15
C HIS A 34 -25.71 -21.32 -8.02
N ASN A 35 -26.39 -21.17 -6.89
CA ASN A 35 -26.37 -22.11 -5.77
C ASN A 35 -27.72 -22.83 -5.68
N GLY A 36 -27.74 -24.06 -5.14
CA GLY A 36 -28.95 -24.90 -5.05
C GLY A 36 -30.06 -24.30 -4.17
N ILE A 37 -29.73 -23.33 -3.31
CA ILE A 37 -30.72 -22.56 -2.54
C ILE A 37 -30.80 -21.13 -3.11
N PRO A 38 -31.94 -20.72 -3.71
CA PRO A 38 -32.12 -19.37 -4.23
C PRO A 38 -31.94 -18.29 -3.15
N PHE A 39 -31.44 -17.11 -3.53
CA PHE A 39 -31.24 -15.89 -2.72
C PHE A 39 -30.25 -15.97 -1.56
N ILE A 40 -30.28 -17.04 -0.77
CA ILE A 40 -29.48 -17.20 0.45
C ILE A 40 -28.35 -18.22 0.30
N GLY A 41 -28.32 -19.02 -0.77
CA GLY A 41 -27.31 -20.06 -0.95
C GLY A 41 -25.88 -19.52 -0.90
N HIS A 42 -25.60 -18.38 -1.55
CA HIS A 42 -24.28 -17.75 -1.46
C HIS A 42 -23.99 -17.18 -0.06
N ILE A 43 -25.00 -16.65 0.66
CA ILE A 43 -24.83 -16.20 2.05
C ILE A 43 -24.43 -17.38 2.94
N ILE A 44 -25.11 -18.52 2.81
CA ILE A 44 -24.77 -19.74 3.54
C ILE A 44 -23.35 -20.20 3.17
N GLY A 45 -22.99 -20.09 1.89
CA GLY A 45 -21.63 -20.34 1.40
C GLY A 45 -20.58 -19.51 2.13
N PHE A 46 -20.77 -18.18 2.18
CA PHE A 46 -19.87 -17.27 2.90
C PHE A 46 -19.86 -17.52 4.42
N LEU A 47 -21.01 -17.80 5.04
CA LEU A 47 -21.06 -18.11 6.47
C LEU A 47 -20.30 -19.40 6.83
N ARG A 48 -20.29 -20.40 5.93
CA ARG A 48 -19.64 -21.69 6.15
C ARG A 48 -18.17 -21.71 5.77
N HIS A 49 -17.81 -21.02 4.69
CA HIS A 49 -16.48 -21.08 4.09
C HIS A 49 -15.68 -19.78 4.21
N GLY A 50 -16.29 -18.70 4.68
CA GLY A 50 -15.65 -17.38 4.69
C GLY A 50 -15.32 -16.93 3.26
N VAL A 51 -14.24 -16.17 3.12
CA VAL A 51 -13.72 -15.68 1.83
C VAL A 51 -13.21 -16.79 0.92
N ASP A 52 -12.84 -17.97 1.45
CA ASP A 52 -12.48 -19.14 0.63
C ASP A 52 -13.65 -19.61 -0.26
N TYR A 53 -14.88 -19.16 0.02
CA TYR A 53 -16.02 -19.44 -0.83
C TYR A 53 -15.84 -18.93 -2.28
N TYR A 54 -15.13 -17.81 -2.48
CA TYR A 54 -14.78 -17.34 -3.82
C TYR A 54 -13.90 -18.33 -4.56
N ALA A 55 -12.88 -18.88 -3.89
CA ALA A 55 -11.98 -19.88 -4.46
C ALA A 55 -12.74 -21.16 -4.83
N LEU A 56 -13.65 -21.61 -3.96
CA LEU A 56 -14.52 -22.76 -4.23
C LEU A 56 -15.41 -22.54 -5.47
N GLN A 57 -15.98 -21.35 -5.64
CA GLN A 57 -16.76 -21.05 -6.86
C GLN A 57 -15.87 -20.92 -8.09
N SER A 58 -14.70 -20.28 -7.97
CA SER A 58 -13.72 -20.17 -9.04
C SER A 58 -13.32 -21.55 -9.57
N ALA A 59 -12.87 -22.44 -8.68
CA ALA A 59 -12.44 -23.80 -9.03
C ALA A 59 -13.58 -24.64 -9.62
N LYS A 60 -14.82 -24.47 -9.12
CA LYS A 60 -15.98 -25.21 -9.60
C LYS A 60 -16.35 -24.86 -11.05
N HIS A 61 -16.20 -23.61 -11.45
CA HIS A 61 -16.70 -23.12 -12.74
C HIS A 61 -15.60 -22.85 -13.77
N GLY A 62 -14.35 -22.61 -13.35
CA GLY A 62 -13.23 -22.36 -14.26
C GLY A 62 -13.39 -21.09 -15.10
N LEU A 63 -14.17 -20.11 -14.62
CA LEU A 63 -14.45 -18.86 -15.32
C LEU A 63 -13.46 -17.78 -14.88
N GLU A 64 -13.00 -16.95 -15.83
CA GLU A 64 -12.18 -15.76 -15.56
C GLU A 64 -12.97 -14.61 -14.88
N ALA A 65 -14.30 -14.62 -15.03
CA ALA A 65 -15.22 -13.71 -14.37
C ALA A 65 -16.61 -14.36 -14.21
N PHE A 66 -17.30 -14.06 -13.11
CA PHE A 66 -18.66 -14.53 -12.87
C PHE A 66 -19.45 -13.59 -11.95
N THR A 67 -20.77 -13.73 -11.97
CA THR A 67 -21.70 -12.93 -11.17
C THR A 67 -22.32 -13.78 -10.05
N MET A 68 -22.31 -13.26 -8.82
CA MET A 68 -23.01 -13.81 -7.66
C MET A 68 -24.08 -12.84 -7.19
N ASP A 69 -25.34 -13.29 -7.20
CA ASP A 69 -26.42 -12.49 -6.61
C ASP A 69 -26.56 -12.81 -5.13
N VAL A 70 -26.27 -11.81 -4.29
CA VAL A 70 -26.41 -11.87 -2.84
C VAL A 70 -27.50 -10.89 -2.42
N LEU A 71 -28.71 -11.41 -2.18
CA LEU A 71 -29.93 -10.63 -1.92
C LEU A 71 -30.19 -9.57 -3.00
N PHE A 72 -29.99 -8.29 -2.66
CA PHE A 72 -30.23 -7.13 -3.53
C PHE A 72 -28.93 -6.61 -4.16
N THR A 73 -27.81 -7.26 -3.90
CA THR A 73 -26.48 -6.84 -4.35
C THR A 73 -25.97 -7.81 -5.40
N LYS A 74 -25.58 -7.25 -6.55
CA LYS A 74 -24.92 -7.97 -7.62
C LYS A 74 -23.40 -7.87 -7.42
N ILE A 75 -22.77 -9.01 -7.18
CA ILE A 75 -21.32 -9.11 -6.97
C ILE A 75 -20.70 -9.68 -8.25
N TYR A 76 -19.84 -8.92 -8.90
CA TYR A 76 -18.99 -9.39 -9.99
C TYR A 76 -17.66 -9.85 -9.40
N VAL A 77 -17.28 -11.09 -9.69
CA VAL A 77 -16.02 -11.67 -9.25
C VAL A 77 -15.14 -11.85 -10.46
N ILE A 78 -13.93 -11.29 -10.43
CA ILE A 78 -12.89 -11.56 -11.44
C ILE A 78 -11.77 -12.37 -10.82
N THR A 79 -11.34 -13.39 -11.55
CA THR A 79 -10.33 -14.37 -11.11
C THR A 79 -9.12 -14.38 -12.05
N SER A 80 -9.19 -13.64 -13.17
CA SER A 80 -8.08 -13.50 -14.12
C SER A 80 -7.23 -12.24 -13.85
N PRO A 81 -5.89 -12.37 -13.82
CA PRO A 81 -4.96 -11.25 -13.74
C PRO A 81 -5.16 -10.18 -14.82
N ASN A 82 -5.53 -10.57 -16.04
CA ASN A 82 -5.76 -9.62 -17.14
C ASN A 82 -6.94 -8.69 -16.85
N LEU A 83 -8.00 -9.23 -16.24
CA LEU A 83 -9.17 -8.45 -15.84
C LEU A 83 -8.86 -7.54 -14.63
N VAL A 84 -7.94 -7.94 -13.75
CA VAL A 84 -7.46 -7.09 -12.65
C VAL A 84 -6.75 -5.86 -13.21
N ILE A 85 -5.86 -6.05 -14.19
CA ILE A 85 -5.17 -4.95 -14.87
C ILE A 85 -6.19 -4.02 -15.54
N ALA A 86 -7.18 -4.58 -16.24
CA ALA A 86 -8.25 -3.78 -16.83
C ALA A 86 -9.02 -2.98 -15.77
N ALA A 87 -9.35 -3.58 -14.62
CA ALA A 87 -10.08 -2.91 -13.55
C ALA A 87 -9.31 -1.71 -12.96
N ARG A 88 -7.97 -1.79 -12.87
CA ARG A 88 -7.12 -0.67 -12.42
C ARG A 88 -7.25 0.56 -13.33
N ARG A 89 -7.40 0.35 -14.64
CA ARG A 89 -7.57 1.44 -15.63
C ARG A 89 -8.90 2.18 -15.49
N HIS A 90 -9.89 1.58 -14.83
CA HIS A 90 -11.23 2.12 -14.67
C HIS A 90 -11.49 2.81 -13.32
N HIS A 91 -10.44 3.26 -12.61
CA HIS A 91 -10.53 3.88 -11.28
C HIS A 91 -11.43 5.13 -11.20
N ARG A 92 -11.75 5.79 -12.31
CA ARG A 92 -12.71 6.92 -12.36
C ARG A 92 -14.17 6.47 -12.34
N THR A 93 -14.44 5.26 -12.82
CA THR A 93 -15.81 4.71 -12.98
C THR A 93 -16.22 3.79 -11.83
N MET A 94 -15.27 3.43 -10.97
CA MET A 94 -15.48 2.58 -9.81
C MET A 94 -14.50 2.92 -8.68
N SER A 95 -14.93 2.79 -7.43
CA SER A 95 -14.14 3.22 -6.25
C SER A 95 -14.28 2.27 -5.08
N PHE A 96 -13.30 2.27 -4.18
CA PHE A 96 -13.37 1.55 -2.91
C PHE A 96 -14.12 2.34 -1.82
N GLU A 97 -14.14 3.68 -1.89
CA GLU A 97 -14.69 4.56 -0.84
C GLU A 97 -16.13 4.22 -0.40
N PRO A 98 -17.09 3.89 -1.30
CA PRO A 98 -18.45 3.59 -0.87
C PRO A 98 -18.55 2.33 0.00
N ALA A 99 -17.64 1.37 -0.21
CA ALA A 99 -17.57 0.18 0.64
C ALA A 99 -17.08 0.54 2.04
N ILE A 100 -16.09 1.45 2.15
CA ILE A 100 -15.59 1.98 3.42
C ILE A 100 -16.70 2.73 4.14
N THR A 101 -17.33 3.72 3.52
CA THR A 101 -18.41 4.51 4.15
C THR A 101 -19.58 3.61 4.56
N GLY A 102 -19.93 2.62 3.74
CA GLY A 102 -20.94 1.61 4.06
C GLY A 102 -20.61 0.79 5.31
N ALA A 103 -19.35 0.39 5.49
CA ALA A 103 -18.90 -0.34 6.67
C ALA A 103 -18.66 0.56 7.90
N ALA A 104 -18.18 1.79 7.69
CA ALA A 104 -17.64 2.66 8.72
C ALA A 104 -18.61 2.87 9.87
N ARG A 105 -19.87 3.22 9.60
CA ARG A 105 -20.91 3.40 10.65
C ARG A 105 -21.00 2.19 11.58
N ARG A 106 -20.94 0.98 11.02
CA ARG A 106 -21.16 -0.29 11.73
C ARG A 106 -19.94 -0.68 12.54
N VAL A 107 -18.75 -0.44 11.99
CA VAL A 107 -17.44 -0.71 12.59
C VAL A 107 -17.14 0.32 13.70
N THR A 108 -17.13 1.62 13.38
CA THR A 108 -16.71 2.70 14.30
C THR A 108 -17.81 3.12 15.27
N GLY A 109 -19.07 2.93 14.89
CA GLY A 109 -20.22 3.42 15.64
C GLY A 109 -20.47 4.93 15.52
N LEU A 110 -19.83 5.60 14.55
CA LEU A 110 -20.06 7.02 14.23
C LEU A 110 -21.52 7.31 13.90
N LYS A 111 -21.97 8.52 14.22
CA LYS A 111 -23.35 9.00 13.96
C LYS A 111 -23.35 10.46 13.56
N GLY A 112 -24.42 10.88 12.89
CA GLY A 112 -24.65 12.29 12.53
C GLY A 112 -23.47 12.89 11.78
N ARG A 113 -23.11 14.13 12.16
CA ARG A 113 -22.08 14.92 11.48
C ARG A 113 -20.74 14.19 11.33
N GLY A 114 -20.26 13.49 12.36
CA GLY A 114 -18.99 12.77 12.29
C GLY A 114 -18.98 11.64 11.25
N PHE A 115 -20.13 10.98 11.03
CA PHE A 115 -20.28 10.00 9.95
C PHE A 115 -20.38 10.68 8.58
N ASP A 116 -21.06 11.82 8.49
CA ASP A 116 -21.21 12.55 7.23
C ASP A 116 -19.87 13.07 6.68
N LEU A 117 -18.86 13.30 7.54
CA LEU A 117 -17.49 13.64 7.11
C LEU A 117 -16.81 12.52 6.29
N LEU A 118 -17.22 11.25 6.47
CA LEU A 118 -16.68 10.12 5.74
C LEU A 118 -17.40 9.85 4.41
N ARG A 119 -18.43 10.61 4.09
CA ARG A 119 -19.22 10.42 2.87
C ARG A 119 -18.58 11.22 1.74
N GLU A 120 -18.47 10.57 0.59
CA GLU A 120 -18.17 11.28 -0.66
C GLU A 120 -19.22 12.36 -0.91
N LYS A 121 -18.75 13.58 -1.18
CA LYS A 121 -19.62 14.70 -1.60
C LYS A 121 -20.10 14.54 -3.05
N ARG A 122 -19.30 13.88 -3.88
CA ARG A 122 -19.58 13.49 -5.27
C ARG A 122 -18.92 12.14 -5.54
N PRO A 123 -19.43 11.29 -6.46
CA PRO A 123 -18.77 10.03 -6.82
C PRO A 123 -17.30 10.27 -7.19
N GLY A 124 -16.37 9.61 -6.49
CA GLY A 124 -14.93 9.79 -6.70
C GLY A 124 -14.38 11.14 -6.20
N GLY A 125 -15.12 11.87 -5.37
CA GLY A 125 -14.67 13.13 -4.76
C GLY A 125 -14.08 12.94 -3.36
N ASP A 126 -13.57 14.04 -2.82
CA ASP A 126 -12.82 14.05 -1.56
C ASP A 126 -13.64 13.52 -0.37
N THR A 127 -13.02 12.65 0.41
CA THR A 127 -13.53 12.13 1.68
C THR A 127 -12.52 12.44 2.77
N LEU A 128 -12.99 12.62 4.02
CA LEU A 128 -12.05 12.74 5.14
C LEU A 128 -11.17 11.50 5.26
N HIS A 129 -11.66 10.32 4.86
CA HIS A 129 -10.85 9.11 4.82
C HIS A 129 -9.69 9.22 3.81
N GLY A 130 -9.99 9.65 2.58
CA GLY A 130 -8.99 9.89 1.54
C GLY A 130 -7.95 10.92 1.96
N ASP A 131 -8.39 12.03 2.54
CA ASP A 131 -7.49 13.09 3.06
C ASP A 131 -6.55 12.54 4.14
N VAL A 132 -7.08 11.73 5.06
CA VAL A 132 -6.28 11.09 6.11
C VAL A 132 -5.28 10.09 5.52
N VAL A 133 -5.69 9.28 4.55
CA VAL A 133 -4.81 8.32 3.87
C VAL A 133 -3.69 9.04 3.12
N HIS A 134 -3.99 10.16 2.47
CA HIS A 134 -3.00 10.98 1.80
C HIS A 134 -2.03 11.62 2.80
N ALA A 135 -2.55 12.26 3.85
CA ALA A 135 -1.75 12.94 4.88
C ALA A 135 -0.82 12.01 5.65
N MET A 136 -1.20 10.74 5.84
CA MET A 136 -0.39 9.78 6.59
C MET A 136 0.66 9.04 5.76
N ARG A 137 0.57 9.07 4.42
CA ARG A 137 1.47 8.32 3.53
C ARG A 137 2.95 8.66 3.76
N PRO A 138 3.36 9.93 3.89
CA PRO A 138 4.77 10.27 4.11
C PRO A 138 5.33 9.69 5.40
N SER A 139 4.50 9.47 6.43
CA SER A 139 4.94 8.87 7.70
C SER A 139 5.19 7.37 7.61
N LEU A 140 4.77 6.71 6.53
CA LEU A 140 4.93 5.27 6.29
C LEU A 140 6.07 4.98 5.31
N GLU A 141 6.87 6.00 5.00
CA GLU A 141 8.03 5.98 4.12
C GLU A 141 9.17 6.82 4.74
N GLY A 142 10.41 6.64 4.27
CA GLY A 142 11.57 7.41 4.72
C GLY A 142 11.78 7.46 6.24
N ALA A 143 12.17 8.63 6.76
CA ALA A 143 12.52 8.81 8.17
C ALA A 143 11.36 8.50 9.15
N GLY A 144 10.11 8.79 8.77
CA GLY A 144 8.94 8.49 9.60
C GLY A 144 8.75 6.98 9.79
N LEU A 145 8.97 6.21 8.73
CA LEU A 145 8.97 4.74 8.77
C LEU A 145 10.14 4.20 9.58
N ASP A 146 11.35 4.75 9.39
CA ASP A 146 12.55 4.29 10.09
C ASP A 146 12.41 4.48 11.61
N GLN A 147 11.88 5.62 12.05
CA GLN A 147 11.59 5.87 13.47
C GLN A 147 10.58 4.86 14.06
N MET A 148 9.52 4.54 13.32
CA MET A 148 8.55 3.54 13.79
C MET A 148 9.16 2.13 13.82
N ASN A 149 9.97 1.77 12.82
CA ASN A 149 10.69 0.50 12.79
C ASN A 149 11.67 0.38 13.96
N GLU A 150 12.39 1.45 14.30
CA GLU A 150 13.33 1.42 15.42
C GLU A 150 12.60 1.17 16.76
N LYS A 151 11.49 1.89 16.99
CA LYS A 151 10.65 1.69 18.17
C LYS A 151 10.10 0.27 18.25
N VAL A 152 9.47 -0.23 17.18
CA VAL A 152 8.83 -1.55 17.21
C VAL A 152 9.85 -2.66 17.43
N ILE A 153 11.01 -2.58 16.77
CA ILE A 153 12.06 -3.60 16.89
C ILE A 153 12.63 -3.62 18.31
N GLY A 154 12.76 -2.47 18.98
CA GLY A 154 13.17 -2.43 20.39
C GLY A 154 12.24 -3.21 21.31
N PHE A 155 10.91 -3.07 21.14
CA PHE A 155 9.93 -3.86 21.91
C PHE A 155 9.89 -5.33 21.51
N LEU A 156 10.10 -5.63 20.22
CA LEU A 156 10.18 -7.00 19.73
C LEU A 156 11.40 -7.73 20.27
N LEU A 157 12.55 -7.06 20.38
CA LEU A 157 13.75 -7.62 20.99
C LEU A 157 13.47 -8.10 22.41
N GLN A 158 12.84 -7.26 23.24
CA GLN A 158 12.44 -7.65 24.59
C GLN A 158 11.48 -8.85 24.55
N SER A 159 10.49 -8.83 23.66
CA SER A 159 9.52 -9.93 23.54
C SER A 159 10.19 -11.25 23.14
N VAL A 160 11.24 -11.19 22.31
CA VAL A 160 12.04 -12.35 21.90
C VAL A 160 12.90 -12.86 23.06
N ASP A 161 13.51 -11.98 23.85
CA ASP A 161 14.27 -12.36 25.06
C ASP A 161 13.38 -13.11 26.07
N GLU A 162 12.10 -12.76 26.12
CA GLU A 162 11.09 -13.33 27.02
C GLU A 162 10.32 -14.52 26.43
N VAL A 163 10.72 -15.07 25.28
CA VAL A 163 10.09 -16.28 24.70
C VAL A 163 10.13 -17.42 25.73
N PRO A 164 8.99 -18.07 26.04
CA PRO A 164 8.97 -19.20 26.97
C PRO A 164 9.85 -20.34 26.49
N THR A 165 10.78 -20.79 27.33
CA THR A 165 11.73 -21.86 27.02
C THR A 165 11.45 -23.12 27.84
N GLY A 166 11.62 -24.30 27.22
CA GLY A 166 11.53 -25.58 27.92
C GLY A 166 10.12 -26.02 28.36
N ALA A 167 9.08 -25.23 28.09
CA ALA A 167 7.68 -25.59 28.34
C ALA A 167 6.79 -25.27 27.12
N PRO A 168 5.72 -26.04 26.87
CA PRO A 168 4.80 -25.75 25.78
C PRO A 168 4.06 -24.42 25.98
N PHE A 169 3.99 -23.58 24.95
CA PHE A 169 3.20 -22.34 24.94
C PHE A 169 2.48 -22.14 23.60
N ASP A 170 1.44 -21.31 23.59
CA ASP A 170 0.75 -20.94 22.34
C ASP A 170 1.52 -19.86 21.60
N ILE A 171 2.14 -20.22 20.47
CA ILE A 171 2.96 -19.28 19.69
C ILE A 171 2.11 -18.21 19.01
N HIS A 172 0.87 -18.52 18.62
CA HIS A 172 -0.02 -17.54 18.03
C HIS A 172 -0.45 -16.49 19.08
N GLY A 173 -0.83 -16.94 20.28
CA GLY A 173 -1.11 -16.07 21.42
C GLY A 173 0.10 -15.24 21.88
N TRP A 174 1.32 -15.79 21.77
CA TRP A 174 2.55 -15.03 22.00
C TRP A 174 2.77 -13.96 20.91
N CYS A 175 2.68 -14.30 19.62
CA CYS A 175 2.80 -13.34 18.51
C CYS A 175 1.78 -12.20 18.67
N ARG A 176 0.55 -12.55 19.04
CA ARG A 176 -0.54 -11.61 19.33
C ARG A 176 -0.18 -10.62 20.43
N SER A 177 0.40 -11.10 21.53
CA SER A 177 0.78 -10.24 22.65
C SER A 177 1.98 -9.35 22.30
N ALA A 178 3.03 -9.92 21.73
CA ALA A 178 4.25 -9.21 21.34
C ALA A 178 3.96 -8.08 20.33
N ILE A 179 3.24 -8.41 19.25
CA ILE A 179 2.95 -7.44 18.17
C ILE A 179 1.91 -6.40 18.60
N THR A 180 0.90 -6.79 19.39
CA THR A 180 -0.07 -5.80 19.87
C THR A 180 0.65 -4.68 20.61
N ILE A 181 1.56 -4.99 21.53
CA ILE A 181 2.28 -3.97 22.30
C ILE A 181 3.28 -3.24 21.39
N ALA A 182 4.17 -3.98 20.73
CA ALA A 182 5.27 -3.38 19.98
C ALA A 182 4.77 -2.42 18.90
N SER A 183 3.84 -2.86 18.05
CA SER A 183 3.33 -2.06 16.94
C SER A 183 2.52 -0.86 17.44
N THR A 184 1.71 -1.03 18.49
CA THR A 184 0.88 0.07 19.00
C THR A 184 1.69 1.09 19.80
N ASP A 185 2.77 0.69 20.49
CA ASP A 185 3.68 1.65 21.13
C ASP A 185 4.46 2.46 20.07
N ALA A 186 4.90 1.83 18.98
CA ALA A 186 5.52 2.54 17.87
C ALA A 186 4.58 3.58 17.25
N VAL A 187 3.28 3.28 17.17
CA VAL A 187 2.25 4.15 16.57
C VAL A 187 1.77 5.23 17.54
N TYR A 188 1.43 4.89 18.78
CA TYR A 188 0.73 5.78 19.72
C TYR A 188 1.63 6.42 20.78
N GLY A 189 2.88 5.97 20.92
CA GLY A 189 3.85 6.53 21.86
C GLY A 189 3.60 6.12 23.32
N PRO A 190 4.22 6.82 24.30
CA PRO A 190 4.24 6.39 25.70
C PRO A 190 2.86 6.27 26.38
N LEU A 191 1.86 7.01 25.89
CA LEU A 191 0.48 6.98 26.38
C LEU A 191 -0.42 5.96 25.65
N ASN A 192 0.16 5.03 24.89
CA ASN A 192 -0.56 3.98 24.18
C ASN A 192 -1.60 3.25 25.07
N PRO A 193 -2.90 3.32 24.72
CA PRO A 193 -3.94 2.62 25.46
C PRO A 193 -3.75 1.10 25.52
N TYR A 194 -3.17 0.49 24.49
CA TYR A 194 -3.05 -0.96 24.37
C TYR A 194 -1.97 -1.59 25.27
N ARG A 195 -1.25 -0.79 26.08
CA ARG A 195 -0.42 -1.33 27.16
C ARG A 195 -1.23 -2.08 28.23
N SER A 196 -2.51 -1.70 28.41
CA SER A 196 -3.44 -2.43 29.27
C SER A 196 -3.85 -3.76 28.63
N LYS A 197 -3.66 -4.86 29.37
CA LYS A 197 -4.11 -6.20 28.94
C LYS A 197 -5.61 -6.22 28.66
N GLU A 198 -6.40 -5.49 29.44
CA GLU A 198 -7.84 -5.37 29.24
C GLU A 198 -8.20 -4.73 27.88
N LEU A 199 -7.42 -3.75 27.41
CA LEU A 199 -7.64 -3.15 26.10
C LEU A 199 -7.10 -3.97 24.94
N GLN A 200 -6.03 -4.73 25.14
CA GLN A 200 -5.62 -5.74 24.17
C GLN A 200 -6.73 -6.77 23.97
N ASP A 201 -7.26 -7.32 25.06
CA ASP A 201 -8.36 -8.28 25.00
C ASP A 201 -9.62 -7.67 24.39
N ALA A 202 -9.90 -6.39 24.69
CA ALA A 202 -10.99 -5.68 24.02
C ALA A 202 -10.74 -5.54 22.50
N PHE A 203 -9.53 -5.19 22.05
CA PHE A 203 -9.24 -5.09 20.62
C PHE A 203 -9.55 -6.39 19.90
N TRP A 204 -9.08 -7.50 20.43
CA TRP A 204 -9.28 -8.79 19.78
C TRP A 204 -10.71 -9.32 19.91
N ASP A 205 -11.39 -9.03 21.01
CA ASP A 205 -12.83 -9.25 21.14
C ASP A 205 -13.63 -8.48 20.07
N PHE A 206 -13.15 -7.29 19.69
CA PHE A 206 -13.72 -6.47 18.63
C PHE A 206 -13.40 -7.02 17.23
N GLU A 207 -12.15 -7.39 16.95
CA GLU A 207 -11.69 -7.93 15.65
C GLU A 207 -12.36 -9.28 15.33
N GLU A 208 -12.29 -10.26 16.24
CA GLU A 208 -12.78 -11.63 16.01
C GLU A 208 -14.30 -11.70 15.79
N ASN A 209 -15.03 -10.69 16.28
CA ASN A 209 -16.49 -10.63 16.25
C ASN A 209 -16.99 -9.51 15.33
N LEU A 210 -16.12 -8.92 14.50
CA LEU A 210 -16.46 -7.79 13.65
C LEU A 210 -17.53 -8.14 12.60
N ALA A 211 -17.54 -9.38 12.10
CA ALA A 211 -18.55 -9.85 11.16
C ALA A 211 -19.98 -9.66 11.71
N LEU A 212 -20.19 -9.88 13.03
CA LEU A 212 -21.49 -9.66 13.67
C LEU A 212 -21.85 -8.18 13.76
N LEU A 213 -20.88 -7.28 13.92
CA LEU A 213 -21.13 -5.84 13.88
C LEU A 213 -21.54 -5.39 12.47
N LEU A 214 -20.90 -5.91 11.43
CA LEU A 214 -21.21 -5.58 10.03
C LEU A 214 -22.63 -6.02 9.61
N MET A 215 -23.20 -7.05 10.25
CA MET A 215 -24.60 -7.44 10.01
C MET A 215 -25.61 -6.37 10.46
N ASP A 216 -25.23 -5.50 11.40
CA ASP A 216 -26.04 -4.35 11.87
C ASP A 216 -27.43 -4.70 12.44
N VAL A 217 -27.64 -5.93 12.91
CA VAL A 217 -28.92 -6.38 13.46
C VAL A 217 -28.91 -6.19 14.98
N ALA A 218 -29.41 -5.07 15.52
CA ALA A 218 -29.49 -4.85 16.97
C ALA A 218 -28.17 -5.17 17.72
N GLN A 219 -27.06 -4.57 17.25
CA GLN A 219 -25.67 -4.88 17.63
C GLN A 219 -25.41 -5.02 19.15
N ARG A 220 -26.14 -4.29 20.00
CA ARG A 220 -26.04 -4.38 21.46
C ARG A 220 -26.36 -5.77 22.01
N PHE A 221 -27.15 -6.55 21.28
CA PHE A 221 -27.61 -7.88 21.65
C PHE A 221 -26.93 -8.97 20.81
N THR A 222 -26.90 -8.81 19.49
CA THR A 222 -26.36 -9.83 18.55
C THR A 222 -24.84 -9.82 18.45
N ALA A 223 -24.20 -8.66 18.64
CA ALA A 223 -22.76 -8.46 18.57
C ALA A 223 -22.22 -7.90 19.90
N ARG A 224 -22.82 -8.32 21.02
CA ARG A 224 -22.61 -7.71 22.35
C ARG A 224 -21.14 -7.62 22.77
N LYS A 225 -20.36 -8.66 22.45
CA LYS A 225 -18.93 -8.75 22.77
C LYS A 225 -18.15 -7.66 22.04
N ALA A 226 -18.20 -7.65 20.71
CA ALA A 226 -17.59 -6.63 19.86
C ALA A 226 -18.09 -5.21 20.15
N TRP A 227 -19.39 -5.04 20.41
CA TRP A 227 -19.99 -3.74 20.70
C TRP A 227 -19.43 -3.13 21.99
N LYS A 228 -19.34 -3.94 23.06
CA LYS A 228 -18.77 -3.52 24.35
C LYS A 228 -17.27 -3.23 24.23
N ALA A 229 -16.55 -4.12 23.56
CA ALA A 229 -15.12 -3.95 23.28
C ALA A 229 -14.83 -2.62 22.58
N ARG A 230 -15.55 -2.32 21.49
CA ARG A 230 -15.47 -1.02 20.81
C ARG A 230 -15.70 0.16 21.75
N GLN A 231 -16.73 0.12 22.61
CA GLN A 231 -16.98 1.24 23.53
C GLN A 231 -15.82 1.46 24.51
N ARG A 232 -15.19 0.38 24.99
CA ARG A 232 -14.01 0.47 25.87
C ARG A 232 -12.81 1.09 25.16
N ILE A 233 -12.52 0.62 23.95
CA ILE A 233 -11.42 1.15 23.12
C ILE A 233 -11.65 2.64 22.84
N VAL A 234 -12.86 3.02 22.43
CA VAL A 234 -13.21 4.42 22.17
C VAL A 234 -13.05 5.29 23.42
N ALA A 235 -13.51 4.83 24.58
CA ALA A 235 -13.34 5.58 25.83
C ALA A 235 -11.86 5.82 26.15
N ALA A 236 -11.02 4.80 25.98
CA ALA A 236 -9.59 4.91 26.21
C ALA A 236 -8.89 5.85 25.23
N PHE A 237 -9.27 5.84 23.94
CA PHE A 237 -8.75 6.80 22.97
C PHE A 237 -9.20 8.22 23.25
N VAL A 238 -10.42 8.43 23.75
CA VAL A 238 -10.85 9.76 24.22
C VAL A 238 -9.92 10.24 25.33
N ASP A 239 -9.58 9.41 26.30
CA ASP A 239 -8.68 9.77 27.40
C ASP A 239 -7.24 9.99 26.92
N TYR A 240 -6.76 9.18 25.97
CA TYR A 240 -5.48 9.38 25.27
C TYR A 240 -5.39 10.77 24.61
N TYR A 241 -6.42 11.17 23.85
CA TYR A 241 -6.43 12.47 23.18
C TYR A 241 -6.54 13.64 24.18
N ARG A 242 -7.31 13.48 25.26
CA ARG A 242 -7.40 14.47 26.36
C ARG A 242 -6.08 14.69 27.07
N ALA A 243 -5.31 13.61 27.28
CA ALA A 243 -3.99 13.66 27.89
C ALA A 243 -2.90 14.18 26.95
N GLY A 244 -3.24 14.51 25.69
CA GLY A 244 -2.28 14.98 24.70
C GLY A 244 -1.39 13.87 24.13
N GLY A 245 -1.78 12.60 24.21
CA GLY A 245 -0.95 11.48 23.78
C GLY A 245 -0.53 11.52 22.31
N HIS A 246 -1.33 12.14 21.45
CA HIS A 246 -1.00 12.38 20.04
C HIS A 246 0.22 13.30 19.84
N LEU A 247 0.56 14.14 20.81
CA LEU A 247 1.69 15.07 20.73
C LEU A 247 3.06 14.38 20.88
N ASP A 248 3.09 13.21 21.52
CA ASP A 248 4.28 12.37 21.69
C ASP A 248 4.09 10.99 21.02
N SER A 249 3.36 11.00 19.90
CA SER A 249 3.05 9.82 19.09
C SER A 249 3.91 9.78 17.82
N SER A 250 3.74 8.76 16.99
CA SER A 250 4.33 8.76 15.65
C SER A 250 3.77 9.88 14.78
N GLN A 251 4.53 10.28 13.76
CA GLN A 251 4.03 11.20 12.73
C GLN A 251 2.74 10.67 12.07
N LEU A 252 2.62 9.35 11.93
CA LEU A 252 1.41 8.68 11.44
C LEU A 252 0.18 9.04 12.28
N THR A 253 0.24 8.84 13.60
CA THR A 253 -0.88 9.15 14.51
C THR A 253 -1.16 10.65 14.55
N TYR A 254 -0.11 11.48 14.57
CA TYR A 254 -0.26 12.93 14.56
C TYR A 254 -0.95 13.43 13.29
N ALA A 255 -0.50 12.98 12.11
CA ALA A 255 -1.09 13.37 10.83
C ALA A 255 -2.55 12.95 10.71
N ARG A 256 -2.91 11.73 11.18
CA ARG A 256 -4.33 11.31 11.22
C ARG A 256 -5.16 12.23 12.10
N TRP A 257 -4.70 12.51 13.31
CA TRP A 257 -5.40 13.39 14.25
C TRP A 257 -5.56 14.81 13.70
N GLU A 258 -4.49 15.38 13.17
CA GLU A 258 -4.46 16.75 12.66
C GLU A 258 -5.44 16.92 11.50
N THR A 259 -5.41 16.01 10.54
CA THR A 259 -6.31 16.03 9.37
C THR A 259 -7.76 15.86 9.80
N GLN A 260 -8.07 14.93 10.71
CA GLN A 260 -9.43 14.73 11.21
C GLN A 260 -9.95 15.96 11.98
N LYS A 261 -9.10 16.56 12.81
CA LYS A 261 -9.43 17.78 13.56
C LYS A 261 -9.68 18.96 12.62
N LYS A 262 -8.82 19.17 11.62
CA LYS A 262 -8.99 20.20 10.57
C LYS A 262 -10.26 19.97 9.75
N GLY A 263 -10.59 18.71 9.46
CA GLY A 263 -11.84 18.29 8.81
C GLY A 263 -13.10 18.50 9.66
N GLY A 264 -12.97 18.95 10.92
CA GLY A 264 -14.09 19.24 11.80
C GLY A 264 -14.65 18.03 12.54
N ALA A 265 -13.90 16.93 12.62
CA ALA A 265 -14.25 15.77 13.45
C ALA A 265 -14.11 16.14 14.94
N THR A 266 -15.06 15.69 15.76
CA THR A 266 -14.94 15.86 17.22
C THR A 266 -13.92 14.86 17.79
N MET A 267 -13.46 15.08 19.01
CA MET A 267 -12.56 14.14 19.69
C MET A 267 -13.17 12.73 19.84
N GLU A 268 -14.50 12.63 20.06
CA GLU A 268 -15.16 11.33 20.08
C GLU A 268 -15.15 10.68 18.68
N ASP A 269 -15.37 11.46 17.62
CA ASP A 269 -15.31 10.95 16.26
C ASP A 269 -13.91 10.40 15.93
N ILE A 270 -12.87 11.16 16.28
CA ILE A 270 -11.46 10.77 16.13
C ILE A 270 -11.19 9.46 16.89
N ALA A 271 -11.60 9.36 18.16
CA ALA A 271 -11.42 8.14 18.95
C ALA A 271 -12.16 6.91 18.35
N ARG A 272 -13.34 7.12 17.74
CA ARG A 272 -14.08 6.08 17.02
C ARG A 272 -13.38 5.63 15.74
N LEU A 273 -12.74 6.56 15.03
CA LEU A 273 -11.93 6.25 13.86
C LEU A 273 -10.66 5.48 14.25
N GLU A 274 -9.98 5.88 15.33
CA GLU A 274 -8.79 5.17 15.84
C GLU A 274 -9.07 3.74 16.27
N ALA A 275 -10.24 3.48 16.88
CA ALA A 275 -10.66 2.12 17.21
C ALA A 275 -10.71 1.21 15.95
N ALA A 276 -11.02 1.77 14.78
CA ALA A 276 -10.96 1.04 13.51
C ALA A 276 -9.55 1.04 12.88
N ALA A 277 -8.77 2.11 13.06
CA ALA A 277 -7.40 2.19 12.53
C ALA A 277 -6.49 1.06 13.05
N ALA A 278 -6.66 0.66 14.32
CA ALA A 278 -5.92 -0.46 14.91
C ALA A 278 -6.14 -1.80 14.17
N LEU A 279 -7.28 -1.98 13.48
CA LEU A 279 -7.50 -3.16 12.64
C LEU A 279 -6.47 -3.23 11.51
N GLY A 280 -6.09 -2.08 10.93
CA GLY A 280 -5.08 -1.98 9.89
C GLY A 280 -3.67 -2.26 10.39
N THR A 281 -3.38 -1.93 11.65
CA THR A 281 -2.07 -2.16 12.28
C THR A 281 -1.87 -3.62 12.71
N LEU A 282 -2.91 -4.27 13.25
CA LEU A 282 -2.71 -5.53 14.00
C LEU A 282 -3.27 -6.78 13.31
N SER A 283 -4.43 -6.69 12.65
CA SER A 283 -5.21 -7.87 12.22
C SER A 283 -4.52 -8.74 11.16
N ASN A 284 -3.45 -8.23 10.54
CA ASN A 284 -2.71 -8.89 9.46
C ASN A 284 -1.29 -9.29 9.87
N THR A 285 -0.60 -8.44 10.65
CA THR A 285 0.79 -8.67 11.05
C THR A 285 0.90 -9.90 11.94
N VAL A 286 0.00 -10.06 12.93
CA VAL A 286 0.00 -11.22 13.84
C VAL A 286 -0.08 -12.57 13.10
N PRO A 287 -1.11 -12.83 12.26
CA PRO A 287 -1.16 -14.09 11.53
C PRO A 287 -0.03 -14.23 10.49
N ALA A 288 0.45 -13.13 9.89
CA ALA A 288 1.58 -13.20 8.97
C ALA A 288 2.85 -13.71 9.65
N ILE A 289 3.16 -13.26 10.86
CA ILE A 289 4.31 -13.77 11.62
C ILE A 289 4.13 -15.24 11.98
N PHE A 290 2.93 -15.63 12.43
CA PHE A 290 2.64 -17.03 12.68
C PHE A 290 2.96 -17.89 11.45
N TRP A 291 2.45 -17.50 10.27
CA TRP A 291 2.71 -18.26 9.05
C TRP A 291 4.16 -18.21 8.59
N MET A 292 4.89 -17.11 8.83
CA MET A 292 6.35 -17.09 8.60
C MET A 292 7.06 -18.14 9.44
N ILE A 293 6.74 -18.21 10.72
CA ILE A 293 7.32 -19.21 11.64
C ILE A 293 6.93 -20.61 11.17
N PHE A 294 5.64 -20.85 10.92
CA PHE A 294 5.14 -22.13 10.44
C PHE A 294 5.86 -22.56 9.15
N ASP A 295 5.91 -21.69 8.13
CA ASP A 295 6.41 -22.06 6.82
C ASP A 295 7.95 -22.23 6.79
N ILE A 296 8.70 -21.50 7.63
CA ILE A 296 10.16 -21.69 7.73
C ILE A 296 10.50 -22.90 8.61
N PHE A 297 9.98 -22.98 9.84
CA PHE A 297 10.38 -24.02 10.79
C PHE A 297 9.84 -25.42 10.43
N SER A 298 8.77 -25.50 9.63
CA SER A 298 8.32 -26.79 9.06
C SER A 298 9.23 -27.34 7.96
N ARG A 299 10.23 -26.58 7.51
CA ARG A 299 11.09 -26.92 6.38
C ARG A 299 12.56 -26.84 6.81
N PRO A 300 13.15 -27.92 7.36
CA PRO A 300 14.49 -27.90 7.95
C PRO A 300 15.58 -27.36 7.03
N VAL A 301 15.55 -27.71 5.73
CA VAL A 301 16.53 -27.20 4.75
C VAL A 301 16.40 -25.68 4.58
N LEU A 302 15.16 -25.18 4.46
CA LEU A 302 14.91 -23.73 4.35
C LEU A 302 15.32 -22.99 5.63
N LEU A 303 15.02 -23.57 6.80
CA LEU A 303 15.38 -22.98 8.09
C LEU A 303 16.89 -22.77 8.21
N GLU A 304 17.69 -23.78 7.87
CA GLU A 304 19.16 -23.67 7.90
C GLU A 304 19.68 -22.65 6.88
N GLU A 305 19.17 -22.66 5.63
CA GLU A 305 19.58 -21.67 4.63
C GLU A 305 19.24 -20.23 5.02
N VAL A 306 18.08 -20.01 5.65
CA VAL A 306 17.68 -18.70 6.18
C VAL A 306 18.57 -18.31 7.36
N ARG A 307 18.87 -19.24 8.28
CA ARG A 307 19.80 -19.00 9.41
C ARG A 307 21.17 -18.56 8.91
N ASP A 308 21.75 -19.30 7.95
CA ASP A 308 23.05 -18.99 7.36
C ASP A 308 23.04 -17.62 6.68
N GLN A 309 22.02 -17.35 5.86
CA GLN A 309 21.90 -16.08 5.13
C GLN A 309 21.80 -14.88 6.08
N VAL A 310 20.93 -14.95 7.10
CA VAL A 310 20.76 -13.86 8.05
C VAL A 310 22.02 -13.68 8.91
N ALA A 311 22.62 -14.78 9.40
CA ALA A 311 23.84 -14.72 10.20
C ALA A 311 25.02 -14.11 9.43
N GLN A 312 25.16 -14.44 8.14
CA GLN A 312 26.27 -13.96 7.32
C GLN A 312 26.12 -12.51 6.87
N HIS A 313 24.88 -12.06 6.60
CA HIS A 313 24.66 -10.79 5.89
C HIS A 313 24.00 -9.70 6.72
N ALA A 314 23.23 -10.06 7.75
CA ALA A 314 22.45 -9.10 8.55
C ALA A 314 22.92 -8.97 9.99
N VAL A 315 23.84 -9.84 10.46
CA VAL A 315 24.41 -9.77 11.82
C VAL A 315 25.80 -9.14 11.77
N GLN A 316 26.01 -8.14 12.63
CA GLN A 316 27.33 -7.57 12.90
C GLN A 316 27.70 -7.79 14.36
N VAL A 317 28.94 -8.20 14.62
CA VAL A 317 29.44 -8.40 15.99
C VAL A 317 30.42 -7.29 16.32
N ASP A 318 30.13 -6.54 17.39
CA ASP A 318 31.02 -5.46 17.84
C ASP A 318 32.18 -5.96 18.72
N ALA A 319 33.07 -5.05 19.12
CA ALA A 319 34.24 -5.37 19.95
C ALA A 319 33.86 -5.85 21.36
N GLN A 320 32.62 -5.60 21.81
CA GLN A 320 32.08 -6.03 23.09
C GLN A 320 31.34 -7.37 22.98
N GLY A 321 31.27 -7.97 21.79
CA GLY A 321 30.57 -9.22 21.52
C GLY A 321 29.05 -9.07 21.45
N VAL A 322 28.53 -7.86 21.21
CA VAL A 322 27.10 -7.64 20.97
C VAL A 322 26.78 -7.96 19.51
N HIS A 323 25.79 -8.83 19.30
CA HIS A 323 25.29 -9.21 17.99
C HIS A 323 24.18 -8.24 17.58
N THR A 324 24.45 -7.38 16.61
CA THR A 324 23.49 -6.42 16.08
C THR A 324 22.87 -6.94 14.80
N ILE A 325 21.54 -7.10 14.76
CA ILE A 325 20.79 -7.40 13.54
C ILE A 325 20.30 -6.09 12.90
N ASP A 326 20.59 -5.90 11.61
CA ASP A 326 20.16 -4.72 10.85
C ASP A 326 18.99 -5.06 9.91
N LEU A 327 17.86 -4.38 10.10
CA LEU A 327 16.68 -4.58 9.25
C LEU A 327 16.91 -4.21 7.78
N ALA A 328 17.72 -3.18 7.51
CA ALA A 328 18.03 -2.80 6.14
C ALA A 328 18.82 -3.91 5.43
N GLU A 329 19.78 -4.50 6.13
CA GLU A 329 20.60 -5.59 5.60
C GLU A 329 19.79 -6.88 5.41
N ILE A 330 18.76 -7.14 6.24
CA ILE A 330 17.79 -8.21 5.98
C ILE A 330 17.09 -7.99 4.63
N LYS A 331 16.58 -6.78 4.38
CA LYS A 331 15.83 -6.48 3.15
C LYS A 331 16.72 -6.52 1.90
N GLU A 332 17.93 -6.00 1.98
CA GLU A 332 18.86 -5.89 0.84
C GLU A 332 19.64 -7.18 0.56
N LYS A 333 20.11 -7.86 1.62
CA LYS A 333 21.09 -8.95 1.50
C LYS A 333 20.56 -10.32 1.93
N CYS A 334 19.31 -10.42 2.38
CA CYS A 334 18.66 -11.70 2.68
C CYS A 334 17.50 -12.02 1.72
N PRO A 335 17.76 -12.19 0.40
CA PRO A 335 16.71 -12.37 -0.59
C PRO A 335 15.89 -13.66 -0.41
N LEU A 336 16.42 -14.68 0.27
CA LEU A 336 15.66 -15.91 0.53
C LEU A 336 14.60 -15.66 1.61
N LEU A 337 14.95 -14.95 2.69
CA LEU A 337 13.99 -14.59 3.74
C LEU A 337 12.89 -13.65 3.20
N VAL A 338 13.28 -12.65 2.38
CA VAL A 338 12.32 -11.74 1.72
C VAL A 338 11.40 -12.50 0.76
N SER A 339 11.95 -13.41 -0.04
CA SER A 339 11.18 -14.25 -0.97
C SER A 339 10.24 -15.21 -0.23
N ALA A 340 10.68 -15.83 0.86
CA ALA A 340 9.86 -16.66 1.72
C ALA A 340 8.68 -15.89 2.32
N PHE A 341 8.89 -14.61 2.69
CA PHE A 341 7.84 -13.70 3.12
C PHE A 341 6.83 -13.36 2.02
N GLN A 342 7.31 -13.03 0.84
CA GLN A 342 6.44 -12.77 -0.32
C GLN A 342 5.63 -14.01 -0.69
N GLU A 343 6.24 -15.19 -0.66
CA GLU A 343 5.55 -16.45 -0.93
C GLU A 343 4.50 -16.80 0.13
N MET A 344 4.83 -16.57 1.40
CA MET A 344 3.87 -16.72 2.51
C MET A 344 2.67 -15.81 2.27
N LEU A 345 2.90 -14.53 1.97
CA LEU A 345 1.82 -13.60 1.65
C LEU A 345 1.02 -14.05 0.42
N ARG A 346 1.67 -14.56 -0.63
CA ARG A 346 0.98 -15.02 -1.85
C ARG A 346 -0.01 -16.14 -1.52
N LEU A 347 0.42 -17.16 -0.79
CA LEU A 347 -0.38 -18.35 -0.50
C LEU A 347 -1.34 -18.17 0.67
N ARG A 348 -0.94 -17.47 1.73
CA ARG A 348 -1.74 -17.29 2.94
C ARG A 348 -2.71 -16.10 2.86
N SER A 349 -2.77 -15.40 1.73
CA SER A 349 -3.68 -14.27 1.55
C SER A 349 -5.13 -14.69 1.31
N ASN A 350 -6.00 -13.98 2.00
CA ASN A 350 -7.45 -14.03 1.96
C ASN A 350 -8.06 -12.68 1.54
N THR A 351 -7.25 -11.75 1.04
CA THR A 351 -7.73 -10.43 0.65
C THR A 351 -8.63 -10.50 -0.58
N VAL A 352 -9.64 -9.64 -0.59
CA VAL A 352 -10.60 -9.50 -1.68
C VAL A 352 -10.76 -8.01 -1.97
N PRO A 353 -9.88 -7.39 -2.77
CA PRO A 353 -10.08 -6.01 -3.19
C PRO A 353 -11.46 -5.76 -3.77
N ILE A 354 -12.09 -4.70 -3.30
CA ILE A 354 -13.48 -4.32 -3.61
C ILE A 354 -13.50 -3.03 -4.41
N ARG A 355 -14.39 -2.94 -5.41
CA ARG A 355 -14.79 -1.68 -6.07
C ARG A 355 -16.30 -1.62 -6.21
N VAL A 356 -16.89 -0.46 -5.98
CA VAL A 356 -18.30 -0.16 -6.22
C VAL A 356 -18.41 0.66 -7.50
N LEU A 357 -19.32 0.26 -8.38
CA LEU A 357 -19.44 0.82 -9.73
C LEU A 357 -20.34 2.07 -9.71
N TYR A 358 -19.82 3.21 -10.18
CA TYR A 358 -20.58 4.46 -10.26
C TYR A 358 -21.42 4.58 -11.50
N GLU A 359 -21.03 3.88 -12.56
CA GLU A 359 -21.69 3.82 -13.85
C GLU A 359 -21.54 2.44 -14.48
N ASP A 360 -22.23 2.21 -15.60
CA ASP A 360 -22.05 0.99 -16.38
C ASP A 360 -20.66 1.04 -17.03
N THR A 361 -19.85 0.01 -16.82
CA THR A 361 -18.45 -0.05 -17.27
C THR A 361 -18.23 -1.32 -18.09
N ILE A 362 -17.64 -1.20 -19.28
CA ILE A 362 -17.20 -2.37 -20.05
C ILE A 362 -15.76 -2.68 -19.66
N LEU A 363 -15.54 -3.84 -19.06
CA LEU A 363 -14.23 -4.32 -18.64
C LEU A 363 -13.57 -5.13 -19.78
N ASN A 364 -12.40 -4.65 -20.23
CA ASN A 364 -11.57 -5.31 -21.25
C ASN A 364 -12.34 -5.66 -22.54
N ASP A 365 -13.23 -4.76 -22.99
CA ASP A 365 -14.12 -4.92 -24.15
C ASP A 365 -14.98 -6.19 -24.15
N LYS A 366 -15.13 -6.84 -22.99
CA LYS A 366 -15.72 -8.17 -22.87
C LYS A 366 -16.92 -8.23 -21.94
N TYR A 367 -16.75 -7.72 -20.71
CA TYR A 367 -17.78 -7.86 -19.67
C TYR A 367 -18.38 -6.52 -19.31
N LEU A 368 -19.70 -6.40 -19.42
CA LEU A 368 -20.44 -5.27 -18.92
C LEU A 368 -20.62 -5.40 -17.40
N LEU A 369 -20.19 -4.40 -16.65
CA LEU A 369 -20.42 -4.29 -15.23
C LEU A 369 -21.44 -3.17 -14.99
N LYS A 370 -22.59 -3.51 -14.42
CA LYS A 370 -23.67 -2.53 -14.17
C LYS A 370 -23.41 -1.64 -12.97
N LYS A 371 -23.82 -0.37 -13.09
CA LYS A 371 -23.86 0.62 -12.00
C LYS A 371 -24.45 0.05 -10.71
N GLY A 372 -23.83 0.36 -9.57
CA GLY A 372 -24.24 -0.07 -8.24
C GLY A 372 -23.85 -1.52 -7.91
N GLY A 373 -23.32 -2.27 -8.87
CA GLY A 373 -22.69 -3.57 -8.60
C GLY A 373 -21.38 -3.42 -7.84
N ILE A 374 -20.94 -4.53 -7.26
CA ILE A 374 -19.68 -4.62 -6.50
C ILE A 374 -18.74 -5.55 -7.27
N LEU A 375 -17.60 -5.03 -7.73
CA LEU A 375 -16.52 -5.81 -8.28
C LEU A 375 -15.61 -6.31 -7.15
N GLN A 376 -15.23 -7.58 -7.20
CA GLN A 376 -14.34 -8.23 -6.25
C GLN A 376 -13.26 -9.03 -6.96
N MET A 377 -12.06 -8.98 -6.39
CA MET A 377 -10.84 -9.58 -6.96
C MET A 377 -10.19 -10.54 -5.95
N PRO A 378 -10.70 -11.77 -5.75
CA PRO A 378 -10.22 -12.65 -4.70
C PRO A 378 -8.75 -13.03 -4.90
N ALA A 379 -7.87 -12.58 -4.01
CA ALA A 379 -6.44 -12.83 -4.13
C ALA A 379 -6.12 -14.32 -4.07
N HIS A 380 -6.88 -15.13 -3.34
CA HIS A 380 -6.68 -16.58 -3.32
C HIS A 380 -6.64 -17.18 -4.73
N ALA A 381 -7.55 -16.77 -5.62
CA ALA A 381 -7.59 -17.26 -7.00
C ALA A 381 -6.48 -16.64 -7.85
N ILE A 382 -6.31 -15.31 -7.78
CA ILE A 382 -5.37 -14.58 -8.67
C ILE A 382 -3.91 -14.85 -8.29
N ASN A 383 -3.61 -14.93 -6.99
CA ASN A 383 -2.28 -15.29 -6.49
C ASN A 383 -1.90 -16.74 -6.82
N ARG A 384 -2.82 -17.58 -7.31
CA ARG A 384 -2.60 -18.98 -7.72
C ARG A 384 -2.86 -19.22 -9.20
N ASP A 385 -3.07 -18.16 -9.97
CA ASP A 385 -3.26 -18.28 -11.41
C ASP A 385 -1.98 -18.82 -12.07
N GLN A 386 -2.09 -20.01 -12.67
CA GLN A 386 -0.94 -20.70 -13.27
C GLN A 386 -0.33 -19.94 -14.45
N SER A 387 -1.10 -19.06 -15.11
CA SER A 387 -0.56 -18.22 -16.18
C SER A 387 0.45 -17.21 -15.64
N ILE A 388 0.35 -16.81 -14.37
CA ILE A 388 1.29 -15.91 -13.69
C ILE A 388 2.36 -16.68 -12.93
N TRP A 389 1.92 -17.67 -12.16
CA TRP A 389 2.73 -18.28 -11.10
C TRP A 389 3.38 -19.60 -11.50
N GLY A 390 3.05 -20.15 -12.68
CA GLY A 390 3.57 -21.43 -13.15
C GLY A 390 2.67 -22.61 -12.76
N SER A 391 3.07 -23.82 -13.16
CA SER A 391 2.32 -25.05 -12.85
C SER A 391 2.35 -25.40 -11.35
N ASP A 392 3.33 -24.89 -10.63
CA ASP A 392 3.53 -25.05 -9.17
C ASP A 392 2.87 -23.91 -8.38
N ALA A 393 1.87 -23.22 -8.94
CA ALA A 393 1.22 -22.06 -8.33
C ALA A 393 0.60 -22.37 -6.95
N ASP A 394 0.18 -23.60 -6.70
CA ASP A 394 -0.39 -24.01 -5.42
C ASP A 394 0.67 -24.42 -4.38
N GLU A 395 1.93 -24.57 -4.80
CA GLU A 395 3.03 -24.99 -3.95
C GLU A 395 3.73 -23.79 -3.30
N TYR A 396 4.17 -23.96 -2.05
CA TYR A 396 5.02 -22.98 -1.37
C TYR A 396 6.46 -23.14 -1.84
N ASP A 397 6.91 -22.21 -2.69
CA ASP A 397 8.31 -22.10 -3.10
C ASP A 397 8.96 -20.86 -2.46
N PRO A 398 9.81 -21.02 -1.43
CA PRO A 398 10.48 -19.89 -0.78
C PRO A 398 11.46 -19.17 -1.72
N ARG A 399 11.81 -19.75 -2.88
CA ARG A 399 12.72 -19.16 -3.88
C ARG A 399 11.98 -18.46 -5.01
N ARG A 400 10.64 -18.45 -5.01
CA ARG A 400 9.82 -17.94 -6.13
C ARG A 400 10.12 -16.49 -6.51
N PHE A 401 10.60 -15.70 -5.55
CA PHE A 401 10.94 -14.29 -5.74
C PHE A 401 12.45 -14.00 -5.70
N VAL A 402 13.29 -15.03 -5.62
CA VAL A 402 14.74 -14.87 -5.70
C VAL A 402 15.15 -14.67 -7.16
N LYS A 403 15.82 -13.55 -7.46
CA LYS A 403 16.46 -13.27 -8.77
C LYS A 403 15.53 -13.46 -9.98
N ILE A 404 14.42 -12.74 -10.01
CA ILE A 404 13.45 -12.75 -11.12
C ILE A 404 13.94 -11.81 -12.25
N ASN A 405 13.77 -12.22 -13.52
CA ASN A 405 14.01 -11.32 -14.66
C ASN A 405 12.93 -10.20 -14.74
N GLN A 406 13.19 -9.13 -15.50
CA GLN A 406 12.32 -7.94 -15.51
C GLN A 406 10.88 -8.22 -16.01
N SER A 407 10.73 -9.04 -17.06
CA SER A 407 9.42 -9.42 -17.61
C SER A 407 8.59 -10.22 -16.62
N ASP A 408 9.20 -11.20 -15.95
CA ASP A 408 8.53 -12.03 -14.95
C ASP A 408 8.25 -11.23 -13.67
N SER A 409 9.10 -10.27 -13.32
CA SER A 409 8.87 -9.36 -12.19
C SER A 409 7.60 -8.54 -12.39
N ARG A 410 7.44 -7.89 -13.56
CA ARG A 410 6.23 -7.12 -13.89
C ARG A 410 4.97 -8.00 -13.87
N LYS A 411 5.08 -9.20 -14.44
CA LYS A 411 3.99 -10.17 -14.51
C LYS A 411 3.56 -10.65 -13.10
N LYS A 412 4.51 -11.01 -12.24
CA LYS A 412 4.26 -11.42 -10.85
C LYS A 412 3.72 -10.26 -10.01
N ALA A 413 4.25 -9.05 -10.17
CA ALA A 413 3.73 -7.85 -9.50
C ALA A 413 2.25 -7.59 -9.85
N ASN A 414 1.86 -7.82 -11.10
CA ASN A 414 0.46 -7.68 -11.52
C ASN A 414 -0.47 -8.74 -10.92
N GLY A 415 0.02 -9.96 -10.70
CA GLY A 415 -0.74 -11.05 -10.09
C GLY A 415 -0.62 -11.15 -8.57
N PHE A 416 0.15 -10.28 -7.91
CA PHE A 416 0.34 -10.29 -6.47
C PHE A 416 -0.60 -9.30 -5.77
N LEU A 417 -1.70 -9.81 -5.20
CA LEU A 417 -2.76 -8.97 -4.62
C LEU A 417 -2.71 -8.92 -3.09
N SER A 418 -1.72 -9.50 -2.43
CA SER A 418 -1.74 -9.70 -0.97
C SER A 418 -1.77 -8.40 -0.14
N PHE A 419 -1.29 -7.29 -0.70
CA PHE A 419 -1.41 -5.94 -0.10
C PHE A 419 -2.55 -5.10 -0.69
N GLY A 420 -3.41 -5.68 -1.52
CA GLY A 420 -4.44 -4.97 -2.28
C GLY A 420 -4.05 -4.76 -3.74
N THR A 421 -4.71 -3.81 -4.39
CA THR A 421 -4.51 -3.50 -5.81
C THR A 421 -4.71 -2.01 -6.05
N SER A 422 -3.89 -1.44 -6.95
CA SER A 422 -3.94 -0.03 -7.34
C SER A 422 -5.39 0.43 -7.68
N PRO A 423 -5.78 1.66 -7.29
CA PRO A 423 -5.01 2.65 -6.53
C PRO A 423 -5.02 2.42 -5.00
N HIS A 424 -5.79 1.44 -4.50
CA HIS A 424 -5.95 1.18 -3.08
C HIS A 424 -5.07 0.00 -2.63
N VAL A 425 -3.77 0.28 -2.48
CA VAL A 425 -2.78 -0.63 -1.88
C VAL A 425 -2.58 -0.29 -0.41
N CYS A 426 -2.27 -1.30 0.42
CA CYS A 426 -2.00 -1.12 1.85
C CYS A 426 -0.89 -0.06 2.05
N PRO A 427 -1.20 1.05 2.73
CA PRO A 427 -0.21 2.09 2.99
C PRO A 427 0.84 1.60 4.02
N GLY A 428 0.44 0.77 4.98
CA GLY A 428 1.32 0.23 6.02
C GLY A 428 2.20 -0.96 5.60
N ARG A 429 2.23 -1.34 4.31
CA ARG A 429 2.91 -2.55 3.82
C ARG A 429 4.40 -2.58 4.20
N HIS A 430 5.07 -1.43 4.17
CA HIS A 430 6.51 -1.34 4.48
C HIS A 430 6.80 -1.47 5.97
N PHE A 431 5.95 -0.88 6.80
CA PHE A 431 6.02 -1.01 8.26
C PHE A 431 5.77 -2.47 8.68
N ALA A 432 4.67 -3.07 8.20
CA ALA A 432 4.37 -4.47 8.47
C ALA A 432 5.48 -5.41 7.99
N THR A 433 6.05 -5.16 6.80
CA THR A 433 7.19 -5.94 6.28
C THR A 433 8.40 -5.83 7.21
N GLY A 434 8.69 -4.64 7.74
CA GLY A 434 9.77 -4.41 8.70
C GLY A 434 9.60 -5.25 9.96
N GLU A 435 8.43 -5.16 10.59
CA GLU A 435 8.08 -5.91 11.81
C GLU A 435 8.19 -7.43 11.61
N ILE A 436 7.60 -7.93 10.53
CA ILE A 436 7.51 -9.38 10.25
C ILE A 436 8.90 -9.95 9.98
N LEU A 437 9.69 -9.29 9.12
CA LEU A 437 11.04 -9.75 8.79
C LEU A 437 11.97 -9.66 10.00
N ALA A 438 11.92 -8.56 10.76
CA ALA A 438 12.73 -8.39 11.96
C ALA A 438 12.42 -9.50 12.97
N LEU A 439 11.14 -9.70 13.34
CA LEU A 439 10.76 -10.70 14.33
C LEU A 439 11.12 -12.12 13.88
N THR A 440 10.85 -12.44 12.61
CA THR A 440 11.20 -13.75 12.04
C THR A 440 12.70 -13.98 12.11
N ALA A 441 13.52 -12.99 11.72
CA ALA A 441 14.98 -13.09 11.76
C ALA A 441 15.51 -13.33 13.18
N MET A 442 14.96 -12.66 14.21
CA MET A 442 15.39 -12.92 15.60
C MET A 442 15.05 -14.34 16.03
N LEU A 443 13.84 -14.82 15.70
CA LEU A 443 13.38 -16.14 16.11
C LEU A 443 14.18 -17.26 15.43
N VAL A 444 14.37 -17.20 14.11
CA VAL A 444 15.12 -18.23 13.37
C VAL A 444 16.57 -18.30 13.82
N LEU A 445 17.20 -17.15 14.12
CA LEU A 445 18.58 -17.11 14.58
C LEU A 445 18.74 -17.68 15.99
N ARG A 446 17.80 -17.39 16.90
CA ARG A 446 18.02 -17.57 18.34
C ARG A 446 17.37 -18.82 18.93
N TYR A 447 16.35 -19.38 18.28
CA TYR A 447 15.57 -20.49 18.84
C TYR A 447 15.44 -21.66 17.87
N ASP A 448 15.42 -22.86 18.43
CA ASP A 448 14.80 -24.04 17.85
C ASP A 448 13.36 -24.11 18.35
N ILE A 449 12.40 -24.09 17.43
CA ILE A 449 10.97 -24.13 17.74
C ILE A 449 10.41 -25.41 17.14
N VAL A 450 9.77 -26.23 17.98
CA VAL A 450 9.16 -27.49 17.57
C VAL A 450 7.70 -27.54 18.02
N PRO A 451 6.78 -28.08 17.20
CA PRO A 451 5.38 -28.23 17.58
C PRO A 451 5.25 -29.29 18.67
N LEU A 452 4.29 -29.12 19.58
CA LEU A 452 4.08 -30.06 20.69
C LEU A 452 3.78 -31.49 20.21
N GLY A 453 3.12 -31.63 19.06
CA GLY A 453 2.83 -32.91 18.42
C GLY A 453 4.01 -33.54 17.67
N GLY A 454 5.16 -32.88 17.60
CA GLY A 454 6.35 -33.32 16.85
C GLY A 454 6.28 -33.04 15.34
N GLU A 455 5.09 -32.89 14.77
CA GLU A 455 4.88 -32.55 13.36
C GLU A 455 4.19 -31.20 13.17
N TRP A 456 4.56 -30.49 12.10
CA TRP A 456 3.97 -29.20 11.73
C TRP A 456 2.70 -29.43 10.90
N GLU A 457 1.56 -29.55 11.59
CA GLU A 457 0.24 -29.67 10.95
C GLU A 457 -0.41 -28.30 10.75
N GLU A 458 -0.99 -28.04 9.58
CA GLU A 458 -1.64 -26.75 9.31
C GLU A 458 -2.87 -26.56 10.22
N PRO A 459 -2.93 -25.49 11.03
CA PRO A 459 -4.04 -25.26 11.95
C PRO A 459 -5.31 -24.79 11.24
N ARG A 460 -6.44 -24.94 11.93
CA ARG A 460 -7.73 -24.40 11.46
C ARG A 460 -7.71 -22.88 11.42
N ILE A 461 -8.29 -22.33 10.35
CA ILE A 461 -8.36 -20.88 10.10
C ILE A 461 -9.67 -20.32 10.66
N ASN A 462 -9.62 -19.15 11.29
CA ASN A 462 -10.77 -18.39 11.73
C ASN A 462 -11.45 -17.69 10.55
N LYS A 463 -12.49 -18.33 10.01
CA LYS A 463 -13.29 -17.81 8.88
C LYS A 463 -14.17 -16.61 9.22
N ALA A 464 -14.35 -16.30 10.51
CA ALA A 464 -15.17 -15.17 10.97
C ALA A 464 -14.38 -13.83 10.98
N ALA A 465 -13.05 -13.87 10.90
CA ALA A 465 -12.18 -12.69 10.86
C ALA A 465 -12.17 -12.03 9.48
N VAL A 466 -13.26 -11.34 9.16
CA VAL A 466 -13.54 -10.76 7.84
C VAL A 466 -12.63 -9.60 7.42
N THR A 467 -11.87 -9.02 8.36
CA THR A 467 -10.90 -7.93 8.12
C THR A 467 -9.48 -8.41 7.88
N SER A 468 -9.19 -9.67 8.21
CA SER A 468 -7.85 -10.20 8.07
C SER A 468 -7.59 -10.65 6.63
N SER A 469 -6.62 -10.00 5.99
CA SER A 469 -6.09 -10.32 4.67
C SER A 469 -5.13 -11.50 4.69
N THR A 470 -4.65 -11.91 5.88
CA THR A 470 -3.80 -13.10 6.07
C THR A 470 -4.53 -14.08 6.97
N LYS A 471 -4.66 -15.34 6.57
CA LYS A 471 -5.47 -16.37 7.27
C LYS A 471 -5.22 -16.43 8.80
N PRO A 472 -6.13 -15.93 9.67
CA PRO A 472 -5.92 -15.99 11.11
C PRO A 472 -6.28 -17.35 11.68
N LEU A 473 -5.70 -17.73 12.83
CA LEU A 473 -5.96 -19.04 13.44
C LEU A 473 -7.28 -19.06 14.21
N ALA A 474 -7.96 -20.22 14.20
CA ALA A 474 -9.15 -20.50 15.00
C ALA A 474 -8.84 -21.21 16.32
N GLU A 475 -7.59 -21.59 16.55
CA GLU A 475 -7.16 -22.40 17.69
C GLU A 475 -5.75 -22.02 18.14
N GLU A 476 -5.39 -22.45 19.35
CA GLU A 476 -4.03 -22.31 19.87
C GLU A 476 -3.09 -23.23 19.10
N PHE A 477 -1.85 -22.78 18.88
CA PHE A 477 -0.81 -23.59 18.26
C PHE A 477 0.36 -23.76 19.23
N LYS A 478 0.41 -24.93 19.89
CA LYS A 478 1.39 -25.21 20.95
C LYS A 478 2.75 -25.60 20.38
N VAL A 479 3.79 -24.92 20.84
CA VAL A 479 5.19 -25.20 20.50
C VAL A 479 6.04 -25.27 21.77
N VAL A 480 7.23 -25.87 21.66
CA VAL A 480 8.31 -25.76 22.62
C VAL A 480 9.46 -25.02 21.93
N ALA A 481 9.94 -23.94 22.55
CA ALA A 481 11.12 -23.23 22.09
C ALA A 481 12.34 -23.58 22.97
N THR A 482 13.48 -23.78 22.32
CA THR A 482 14.77 -24.02 22.96
C THR A 482 15.79 -23.01 22.42
N PRO A 483 16.47 -22.23 23.27
CA PRO A 483 17.54 -21.35 22.82
C PRO A 483 18.65 -22.14 22.12
N ARG A 484 19.17 -21.60 21.02
CA ARG A 484 20.30 -22.21 20.31
C ARG A 484 21.57 -22.03 21.13
N LYS A 485 22.26 -23.14 21.40
CA LYS A 485 23.44 -23.20 22.29
C LYS A 485 24.59 -22.28 21.87
N GLU A 486 24.76 -22.08 20.56
CA GLU A 486 25.79 -21.20 20.00
C GLU A 486 25.61 -19.72 20.36
N PHE A 487 24.41 -19.31 20.78
CA PHE A 487 24.09 -17.94 21.19
C PHE A 487 23.80 -17.83 22.70
N GLU A 488 24.16 -18.84 23.50
CA GLU A 488 23.99 -18.79 24.95
C GLU A 488 24.89 -17.68 25.54
N GLY A 489 24.27 -16.77 26.31
CA GLY A 489 24.96 -15.62 26.90
C GLY A 489 25.29 -14.47 25.94
N VAL A 490 24.94 -14.58 24.64
CA VAL A 490 25.14 -13.51 23.66
C VAL A 490 24.16 -12.37 23.91
N LYS A 491 24.68 -11.13 23.89
CA LYS A 491 23.84 -9.93 23.92
C LYS A 491 23.41 -9.57 22.51
N TRP A 492 22.12 -9.32 22.33
CA TRP A 492 21.54 -8.92 21.06
C TRP A 492 21.20 -7.43 21.07
N ALA A 493 21.49 -6.78 19.95
CA ALA A 493 21.04 -5.43 19.64
C ALA A 493 20.40 -5.44 18.24
N PHE A 494 19.66 -4.40 17.94
CA PHE A 494 19.03 -4.23 16.65
C PHE A 494 19.21 -2.81 16.16
N ARG A 495 19.26 -2.65 14.84
CA ARG A 495 19.39 -1.36 14.19
C ARG A 495 18.47 -1.27 12.98
N VAL A 496 18.00 -0.06 12.73
CA VAL A 496 17.42 0.35 11.44
C VAL A 496 18.40 1.37 10.86
N SER A 497 19.23 0.97 9.89
CA SER A 497 20.17 1.91 9.27
C SER A 497 19.41 2.98 8.49
N GLU A 498 19.61 4.24 8.88
CA GLU A 498 18.93 5.42 8.34
C GLU A 498 19.14 5.56 6.84
N GLY A 499 18.06 5.83 6.11
CA GLY A 499 18.13 6.09 4.67
C GLY A 499 18.46 4.86 3.83
N LYS A 500 18.44 3.64 4.39
CA LYS A 500 18.41 2.36 3.65
C LYS A 500 17.07 1.62 3.79
N GLY A 501 16.19 2.08 4.69
CA GLY A 501 14.81 1.60 4.81
C GLY A 501 14.00 1.97 3.57
N ASN A 502 14.18 1.22 2.48
CA ASN A 502 13.67 1.53 1.15
C ASN A 502 14.04 2.95 0.70
N ARG A 503 15.27 3.11 0.20
CA ARG A 503 15.50 4.16 -0.80
C ARG A 503 14.54 3.89 -1.94
N MET A 504 13.57 4.79 -2.08
CA MET A 504 12.68 4.83 -3.20
C MET A 504 13.53 4.91 -4.49
N VAL A 505 13.62 3.80 -5.22
CA VAL A 505 13.45 3.92 -6.66
C VAL A 505 11.94 4.09 -6.84
N LEU A 506 11.50 5.35 -6.86
CA LEU A 506 10.18 5.70 -7.39
C LEU A 506 10.18 5.29 -8.85
N GLN A 507 9.69 4.09 -9.13
CA GLN A 507 8.98 3.86 -10.36
C GLN A 507 7.84 2.89 -10.10
N HIS A 508 6.80 3.42 -9.47
CA HIS A 508 5.47 2.86 -9.61
C HIS A 508 4.53 3.97 -10.08
N GLU A 509 4.17 3.90 -11.36
CA GLU A 509 3.02 4.59 -11.97
C GLU A 509 3.08 6.14 -12.08
N ALA A 510 4.21 6.73 -12.50
CA ALA A 510 4.22 8.00 -13.24
C ALA A 510 5.55 8.17 -13.99
N GLY A 511 5.51 8.74 -15.19
CA GLY A 511 6.56 8.62 -16.20
C GLY A 511 7.67 9.67 -16.19
N THR A 512 7.97 10.36 -15.07
CA THR A 512 9.13 11.27 -14.97
C THR A 512 9.46 11.59 -13.50
N ALA A 513 10.74 11.83 -13.18
CA ALA A 513 11.17 12.35 -11.88
C ALA A 513 12.27 13.40 -12.06
N VAL A 514 12.14 14.58 -11.44
CA VAL A 514 13.19 15.61 -11.40
C VAL A 514 14.12 15.35 -10.21
N CYS A 515 15.44 15.40 -10.39
CA CYS A 515 16.39 15.32 -9.28
C CYS A 515 16.89 16.72 -8.89
N ILE A 516 16.66 17.13 -7.64
CA ILE A 516 17.15 18.40 -7.10
C ILE A 516 18.38 18.12 -6.24
N HIS A 517 19.51 18.76 -6.55
CA HIS A 517 20.76 18.63 -5.79
C HIS A 517 21.21 20.01 -5.27
N PRO A 518 21.78 20.12 -4.06
CA PRO A 518 22.13 21.42 -3.47
C PRO A 518 23.22 22.20 -4.20
N ASP A 519 24.09 21.51 -4.96
CA ASP A 519 25.10 22.15 -5.82
C ASP A 519 24.54 22.52 -7.23
N GLY A 520 23.25 22.24 -7.50
CA GLY A 520 22.57 22.56 -8.77
C GLY A 520 21.49 21.57 -9.21
N TRP A 521 20.65 21.97 -10.16
CA TRP A 521 19.59 21.12 -10.72
C TRP A 521 20.15 19.94 -11.53
N VAL A 522 19.60 18.73 -11.30
CA VAL A 522 19.84 17.55 -12.13
C VAL A 522 18.53 17.24 -12.87
N PHE A 523 18.31 17.94 -13.98
CA PHE A 523 17.12 17.70 -14.81
C PHE A 523 17.30 16.41 -15.60
N THR A 524 16.60 15.37 -15.17
CA THR A 524 16.53 14.12 -15.93
C THR A 524 15.09 13.71 -16.00
N CYS A 525 14.75 13.01 -17.07
CA CYS A 525 13.75 11.97 -16.98
C CYS A 525 14.40 10.82 -16.20
N ALA A 526 13.76 10.19 -15.20
CA ALA A 526 14.44 9.16 -14.37
C ALA A 526 15.06 8.02 -15.22
N HIS A 527 14.51 7.80 -16.40
CA HIS A 527 14.88 6.79 -17.40
C HIS A 527 16.14 7.17 -18.22
N CYS A 528 16.66 8.39 -18.07
CA CYS A 528 17.81 8.91 -18.79
C CYS A 528 19.16 8.36 -18.25
N PHE A 529 19.22 7.77 -17.04
CA PHE A 529 20.49 7.33 -16.42
C PHE A 529 20.53 5.87 -15.93
N GLY A 530 19.41 5.15 -16.07
CA GLY A 530 19.25 3.72 -15.80
C GLY A 530 17.88 3.40 -15.19
N GLU A 531 17.27 2.29 -15.61
CA GLU A 531 15.96 1.82 -15.12
C GLU A 531 16.08 1.05 -13.78
N SER A 532 17.30 0.87 -13.27
CA SER A 532 17.57 0.16 -12.01
C SER A 532 18.87 0.64 -11.35
N GLU A 533 19.00 0.42 -10.03
CA GLU A 533 20.24 0.68 -9.28
C GLU A 533 21.44 -0.12 -9.83
N ALA A 534 21.20 -1.34 -10.33
CA ALA A 534 22.24 -2.13 -10.97
C ALA A 534 22.75 -1.49 -12.27
N GLU A 535 21.88 -0.80 -13.02
CA GLU A 535 22.24 -0.07 -14.23
C GLU A 535 22.90 1.29 -13.89
N TRP A 536 22.42 1.93 -12.82
CA TRP A 536 23.07 3.09 -12.20
C TRP A 536 24.52 2.79 -11.82
N CYS A 537 24.75 1.68 -11.12
CA CYS A 537 26.06 1.21 -10.64
C CYS A 537 26.85 0.37 -11.65
N SER A 538 26.34 0.17 -12.87
CA SER A 538 27.04 -0.63 -13.89
C SER A 538 28.26 0.10 -14.46
N ASN A 539 29.31 -0.65 -14.78
CA ASN A 539 30.50 -0.15 -15.49
C ASN A 539 30.24 0.17 -16.98
N ARG A 540 28.98 0.35 -17.39
CA ARG A 540 28.65 0.72 -18.77
C ARG A 540 28.97 2.19 -18.97
N TRP A 541 29.51 2.52 -20.14
CA TRP A 541 29.74 3.90 -20.54
C TRP A 541 28.41 4.63 -20.65
N LYS A 542 28.32 5.82 -20.04
CA LYS A 542 27.13 6.67 -20.09
C LYS A 542 27.46 7.95 -20.84
N TRP A 543 26.50 8.43 -21.63
CA TRP A 543 26.61 9.67 -22.38
C TRP A 543 25.95 10.79 -21.60
N LEU A 544 26.71 11.85 -21.31
CA LEU A 544 26.19 13.08 -20.74
C LEU A 544 25.96 14.08 -21.88
N LEU A 545 24.69 14.38 -22.15
CA LEU A 545 24.27 15.37 -23.14
C LEU A 545 24.19 16.75 -22.49
N TYR A 546 24.98 17.69 -23.01
CA TYR A 546 24.96 19.09 -22.60
C TYR A 546 23.91 19.82 -23.43
N PHE A 547 23.31 20.88 -22.85
CA PHE A 547 22.36 21.74 -23.58
C PHE A 547 22.98 22.44 -24.81
N THR A 548 24.32 22.43 -24.92
CA THR A 548 25.09 22.88 -26.08
C THR A 548 25.07 21.89 -27.25
N GLY A 549 24.51 20.69 -27.06
CA GLY A 549 24.53 19.61 -28.04
C GLY A 549 25.79 18.75 -28.00
N GLU A 550 26.72 19.01 -27.07
CA GLU A 550 27.88 18.14 -26.84
C GLU A 550 27.48 16.88 -26.07
N ALA A 551 28.05 15.74 -26.44
CA ALA A 551 27.87 14.48 -25.72
C ALA A 551 29.23 13.99 -25.22
N ASN A 552 29.43 13.91 -23.91
CA ASN A 552 30.66 13.36 -23.31
C ASN A 552 30.44 11.93 -22.81
N LEU A 553 31.41 11.07 -23.09
CA LEU A 553 31.46 9.69 -22.64
C LEU A 553 32.32 9.60 -21.37
N THR A 554 31.74 9.27 -20.22
CA THR A 554 32.48 9.24 -18.94
C THR A 554 32.49 7.85 -18.30
N PRO A 555 33.63 7.42 -17.71
CA PRO A 555 33.68 6.30 -16.78
C PRO A 555 33.24 6.77 -15.38
N SER A 556 32.47 5.93 -14.69
CA SER A 556 31.85 6.22 -13.39
C SER A 556 32.82 6.66 -12.28
N PHE A 557 32.29 7.51 -11.38
CA PHE A 557 32.77 7.96 -10.05
C PHE A 557 33.27 9.41 -9.86
N SER A 558 33.03 10.32 -10.80
CA SER A 558 33.01 11.76 -10.49
C SER A 558 32.07 12.48 -11.44
N PHE A 559 30.85 12.80 -10.98
CA PHE A 559 29.93 13.64 -11.74
C PHE A 559 30.02 15.08 -11.23
N SER A 560 30.42 16.00 -12.08
CA SER A 560 30.05 17.41 -11.99
C SER A 560 28.84 17.59 -12.90
N PHE A 561 27.65 17.75 -12.33
CA PHE A 561 26.43 17.96 -13.12
C PHE A 561 26.43 19.37 -13.72
N ALA A 562 25.91 19.50 -14.94
CA ALA A 562 25.69 20.81 -15.55
C ALA A 562 24.56 21.53 -14.80
N HIS A 563 24.86 22.70 -14.24
CA HIS A 563 23.91 23.52 -13.50
C HIS A 563 23.03 24.35 -14.46
N VAL A 564 21.71 24.31 -14.26
CA VAL A 564 20.75 25.19 -14.95
C VAL A 564 20.24 26.24 -13.98
N ALA A 565 20.41 27.52 -14.32
CA ALA A 565 19.91 28.62 -13.49
C ALA A 565 18.38 28.76 -13.60
N LEU A 566 17.74 29.16 -12.49
CA LEU A 566 16.33 29.50 -12.49
C LEU A 566 16.10 30.88 -13.07
N ALA A 567 15.12 31.01 -13.96
CA ALA A 567 14.72 32.32 -14.46
C ALA A 567 14.20 33.22 -13.32
N PRO A 568 14.44 34.54 -13.36
CA PRO A 568 13.84 35.46 -12.39
C PRO A 568 12.30 35.42 -12.49
N PRO A 569 11.56 35.78 -11.43
CA PRO A 569 10.09 35.82 -11.47
C PRO A 569 9.51 36.68 -12.60
N SER A 570 10.28 37.66 -13.09
CA SER A 570 9.95 38.56 -14.20
C SER A 570 10.23 37.99 -15.59
N ALA A 571 10.68 36.74 -15.71
CA ALA A 571 11.03 36.14 -16.98
C ALA A 571 9.83 36.05 -17.94
N SER A 572 10.10 36.29 -19.22
CA SER A 572 9.05 36.43 -20.23
C SER A 572 8.25 35.12 -20.39
N LEU A 573 6.94 35.19 -20.08
CA LEU A 573 5.97 34.13 -20.33
C LEU A 573 5.64 33.91 -21.83
N LYS A 574 6.41 34.53 -22.73
CA LYS A 574 6.35 34.36 -24.19
C LYS A 574 7.71 33.93 -24.79
N SER A 575 8.63 33.49 -23.94
CA SER A 575 9.96 33.05 -24.36
C SER A 575 9.89 31.83 -25.28
N GLU A 576 10.84 31.75 -26.21
CA GLU A 576 11.11 30.50 -26.92
C GLU A 576 11.79 29.53 -25.97
N ILE A 577 11.38 28.27 -26.05
CA ILE A 577 11.77 27.23 -25.12
C ILE A 577 12.23 25.97 -25.83
N ILE A 578 13.03 25.21 -25.10
CA ILE A 578 13.29 23.80 -25.34
C ILE A 578 12.61 23.03 -24.20
N CYS A 579 11.80 22.04 -24.56
CA CYS A 579 11.34 20.99 -23.66
C CYS A 579 12.18 19.74 -23.88
N ILE A 580 12.73 19.18 -22.81
CA ILE A 580 13.57 17.98 -22.86
C ILE A 580 12.87 16.88 -22.08
N GLY A 581 12.38 15.85 -22.76
CA GLY A 581 11.70 14.72 -22.13
C GLY A 581 12.08 13.41 -22.79
N GLN A 582 11.62 12.28 -22.24
CA GLN A 582 11.74 11.00 -22.93
C GLN A 582 10.33 10.42 -23.01
N PRO A 583 9.77 10.27 -24.21
CA PRO A 583 8.49 9.60 -24.40
C PRO A 583 8.59 8.18 -23.84
N GLY A 584 7.54 7.68 -23.20
CA GLY A 584 7.50 6.28 -22.76
C GLY A 584 7.78 5.32 -23.92
N SER A 585 8.41 4.17 -23.64
CA SER A 585 8.71 3.17 -24.67
C SER A 585 7.45 2.50 -25.24
N ASP A 586 6.32 2.61 -24.54
CA ASP A 586 5.02 2.10 -24.98
C ASP A 586 4.16 3.25 -25.55
N ASP A 587 3.56 3.03 -26.72
CA ASP A 587 2.62 3.95 -27.36
C ASP A 587 1.25 3.79 -26.68
N LEU A 588 1.00 4.66 -25.69
CA LEU A 588 -0.22 4.62 -24.87
C LEU A 588 -1.46 5.14 -25.62
N GLU A 589 -1.28 5.76 -26.78
CA GLU A 589 -2.38 6.17 -27.66
C GLU A 589 -2.71 5.09 -28.70
N SER A 590 -1.88 4.04 -28.80
CA SER A 590 -2.14 2.94 -29.71
C SER A 590 -3.28 2.06 -29.19
N PRO A 591 -4.30 1.75 -30.02
CA PRO A 591 -5.35 0.80 -29.66
C PRO A 591 -4.83 -0.64 -29.52
N THR A 592 -3.56 -0.89 -29.86
CA THR A 592 -2.89 -2.19 -29.75
C THR A 592 -1.52 -2.01 -29.08
N PRO A 593 -1.01 -2.98 -28.30
CA PRO A 593 0.31 -2.87 -27.68
C PRO A 593 1.39 -2.62 -28.75
N ARG A 594 1.93 -1.41 -28.77
CA ARG A 594 2.92 -0.96 -29.74
C ARG A 594 4.02 -0.21 -29.00
N LYS A 595 5.26 -0.41 -29.43
CA LYS A 595 6.39 0.41 -28.98
C LYS A 595 6.38 1.74 -29.71
N THR A 596 6.65 2.83 -28.98
CA THR A 596 6.97 4.09 -29.65
C THR A 596 8.26 3.92 -30.45
N ALA A 597 8.49 4.79 -31.44
CA ALA A 597 9.80 4.85 -32.12
C ALA A 597 10.81 5.68 -31.32
N TYR A 598 10.45 6.05 -30.08
CA TYR A 598 11.19 6.99 -29.24
C TYR A 598 12.07 6.21 -28.26
N ASP A 599 13.24 5.79 -28.75
CA ASP A 599 14.22 5.03 -27.95
C ASP A 599 15.20 5.95 -27.17
N LEU A 600 15.03 7.29 -27.24
CA LEU A 600 15.98 8.31 -26.77
C LEU A 600 15.28 9.56 -26.21
N ILE A 601 16.06 10.48 -25.64
CA ILE A 601 15.63 11.83 -25.22
C ILE A 601 15.06 12.60 -26.43
N GLU A 602 13.84 13.09 -26.28
CA GLU A 602 13.17 14.01 -27.20
C GLU A 602 13.45 15.45 -26.78
N ILE A 603 13.98 16.24 -27.70
CA ILE A 603 14.19 17.68 -27.52
C ILE A 603 13.21 18.39 -28.45
N SER A 604 12.18 19.00 -27.88
CA SER A 604 11.19 19.75 -28.65
C SER A 604 11.33 21.25 -28.43
N GLN A 605 11.33 22.00 -29.53
CA GLN A 605 11.31 23.46 -29.47
C GLN A 605 9.87 23.95 -29.46
N GLY A 606 9.62 25.03 -28.73
CA GLY A 606 8.32 25.69 -28.69
C GLY A 606 8.41 27.07 -28.07
N ARG A 607 7.28 27.56 -27.57
CA ARG A 607 7.11 28.86 -26.94
C ARG A 607 6.17 28.75 -25.76
N LEU A 608 6.47 29.49 -24.69
CA LEU A 608 5.49 29.76 -23.66
C LEU A 608 4.34 30.61 -24.23
N ARG A 609 3.12 30.29 -23.81
CA ARG A 609 1.87 30.92 -24.26
C ARG A 609 1.18 31.71 -23.15
N GLY A 610 1.91 32.06 -22.10
CA GLY A 610 1.37 32.74 -20.93
C GLY A 610 0.75 31.81 -19.91
N LEU A 611 0.33 32.39 -18.79
CA LEU A 611 -0.52 31.69 -17.82
C LEU A 611 -1.96 31.57 -18.36
N ILE A 612 -2.73 30.65 -17.78
CA ILE A 612 -4.19 30.62 -17.95
C ILE A 612 -4.76 31.94 -17.40
N PRO A 613 -5.64 32.64 -18.15
CA PRO A 613 -6.25 33.88 -17.67
C PRO A 613 -7.01 33.66 -16.35
N GLY A 614 -6.64 34.40 -15.30
CA GLY A 614 -7.30 34.35 -13.99
C GLY A 614 -6.92 33.17 -13.10
N ALA A 615 -6.02 32.27 -13.55
CA ALA A 615 -5.50 31.20 -12.70
C ALA A 615 -4.51 31.75 -11.67
N ASP A 616 -4.55 31.19 -10.47
CA ASP A 616 -3.51 31.41 -9.47
C ASP A 616 -2.25 30.64 -9.90
N PRO A 617 -1.11 31.30 -10.15
CA PRO A 617 0.11 30.62 -10.56
C PRO A 617 0.65 29.65 -9.49
N HIS A 618 0.21 29.77 -8.24
CA HIS A 618 0.58 28.87 -7.14
C HIS A 618 -0.35 27.66 -7.01
N ASP A 619 -1.54 27.70 -7.60
CA ASP A 619 -2.49 26.58 -7.63
C ASP A 619 -2.26 25.74 -8.88
N ASN A 620 -1.60 24.59 -8.71
CA ASN A 620 -1.26 23.67 -9.80
C ASN A 620 -1.89 22.28 -9.56
N ALA A 621 -2.98 22.17 -8.80
CA ALA A 621 -3.63 20.90 -8.46
C ALA A 621 -4.42 20.24 -9.63
N GLU A 622 -4.52 20.92 -10.78
CA GLU A 622 -5.11 20.39 -12.02
C GLU A 622 -4.03 20.28 -13.12
N ILE A 623 -4.29 20.70 -14.36
CA ILE A 623 -3.36 20.50 -15.50
C ILE A 623 -2.09 21.37 -15.47
N GLY A 624 -2.01 22.36 -14.56
CA GLY A 624 -0.93 23.35 -14.48
C GLY A 624 -1.30 24.70 -15.11
N ALA A 625 -0.87 25.80 -14.47
CA ALA A 625 -1.27 27.17 -14.84
C ALA A 625 -0.48 27.77 -16.01
N LEU A 626 0.73 27.27 -16.31
CA LEU A 626 1.59 27.74 -17.40
C LEU A 626 1.24 27.04 -18.71
N ARG A 627 1.13 27.77 -19.83
CA ARG A 627 0.86 27.18 -21.16
C ARG A 627 2.08 27.21 -22.06
N HIS A 628 2.26 26.20 -22.90
CA HIS A 628 3.28 26.15 -23.95
C HIS A 628 2.83 25.30 -25.15
N ASP A 629 3.58 25.39 -26.26
CA ASP A 629 3.30 24.61 -27.48
C ASP A 629 4.42 23.64 -27.89
N ALA A 630 5.51 23.57 -27.11
CA ALA A 630 6.53 22.55 -27.29
C ALA A 630 5.87 21.16 -27.28
N LEU A 631 6.29 20.30 -28.21
CA LEU A 631 5.76 18.94 -28.33
C LEU A 631 6.05 18.17 -27.04
N THR A 632 5.05 17.52 -26.48
CA THR A 632 5.19 16.57 -25.38
C THR A 632 4.33 15.34 -25.67
N TYR A 633 4.69 14.23 -25.02
CA TYR A 633 3.97 12.95 -25.11
C TYR A 633 3.90 12.30 -23.73
N TRP A 634 3.19 11.19 -23.59
CA TRP A 634 3.17 10.41 -22.34
C TRP A 634 4.61 10.12 -21.84
N GLY A 635 4.89 10.44 -20.57
CA GLY A 635 6.24 10.40 -19.99
C GLY A 635 7.00 11.74 -20.01
N HIS A 636 6.32 12.85 -20.33
CA HIS A 636 6.91 14.20 -20.27
C HIS A 636 6.53 15.02 -19.04
N SER A 637 5.60 14.57 -18.17
CA SER A 637 5.25 15.34 -16.95
C SER A 637 6.53 15.67 -16.17
N GLY A 638 6.71 16.83 -15.56
CA GLY A 638 7.99 17.23 -14.96
C GLY A 638 9.15 17.54 -15.93
N ALA A 639 8.98 17.47 -17.25
CA ALA A 639 10.04 17.82 -18.21
C ALA A 639 10.41 19.32 -18.11
N PRO A 640 11.71 19.68 -18.09
CA PRO A 640 12.14 21.07 -17.99
C PRO A 640 11.75 21.89 -19.23
N LEU A 641 11.19 23.08 -19.00
CA LEU A 641 10.96 24.10 -20.02
C LEU A 641 12.10 25.13 -19.92
N LEU A 642 13.15 24.92 -20.71
CA LEU A 642 14.35 25.76 -20.73
C LEU A 642 14.21 26.87 -21.75
N ARG A 643 14.65 28.09 -21.42
CA ARG A 643 14.69 29.17 -22.40
C ARG A 643 15.73 28.88 -23.47
N LEU A 644 15.34 28.98 -24.73
CA LEU A 644 16.20 28.61 -25.87
C LEU A 644 17.51 29.43 -25.93
N SER A 645 17.50 30.69 -25.49
CA SER A 645 18.63 31.61 -25.65
C SER A 645 19.79 31.39 -24.67
N ASP A 646 19.49 30.98 -23.44
CA ASP A 646 20.43 30.97 -22.31
C ASP A 646 20.29 29.73 -21.42
N GLY A 647 19.37 28.82 -21.76
CA GLY A 647 19.18 27.54 -21.08
C GLY A 647 18.57 27.65 -19.68
N VAL A 648 18.10 28.83 -19.25
CA VAL A 648 17.55 28.98 -17.89
C VAL A 648 16.16 28.38 -17.77
N LEU A 649 15.84 27.78 -16.62
CA LEU A 649 14.56 27.13 -16.39
C LEU A 649 13.43 28.16 -16.24
N LEU A 650 12.38 28.03 -17.05
CA LEU A 650 11.18 28.87 -17.03
C LEU A 650 9.96 28.18 -16.40
N GLY A 651 9.98 26.86 -16.26
CA GLY A 651 8.90 26.07 -15.69
C GLY A 651 9.13 24.58 -15.94
N LEU A 652 8.17 23.76 -15.51
CA LEU A 652 8.14 22.32 -15.77
C LEU A 652 6.86 21.99 -16.54
N HIS A 653 6.93 21.09 -17.53
CA HIS A 653 5.73 20.50 -18.11
C HIS A 653 4.98 19.71 -17.02
N SER A 654 3.66 19.60 -17.14
CA SER A 654 2.82 18.78 -16.26
C SER A 654 1.97 17.89 -17.15
N SER A 655 1.04 18.49 -17.89
CA SER A 655 0.06 17.75 -18.69
C SER A 655 -0.37 18.53 -19.94
N TRP A 656 -1.40 18.06 -20.63
CA TRP A 656 -2.03 18.78 -21.74
C TRP A 656 -3.55 18.69 -21.64
N ASP A 657 -4.23 19.63 -22.28
CA ASP A 657 -5.68 19.66 -22.41
C ASP A 657 -6.11 18.77 -23.58
N ASP A 658 -6.84 17.69 -23.29
CA ASP A 658 -7.31 16.73 -24.31
C ASP A 658 -8.30 17.33 -25.33
N THR A 659 -8.92 18.47 -25.00
CA THR A 659 -9.88 19.15 -25.89
C THR A 659 -9.19 20.15 -26.80
N THR A 660 -8.21 20.89 -26.28
CA THR A 660 -7.53 21.98 -27.03
C THR A 660 -6.13 21.60 -27.53
N ALA A 661 -5.59 20.47 -27.09
CA ALA A 661 -4.21 20.03 -27.27
C ALA A 661 -3.16 21.03 -26.76
N MET A 662 -3.55 22.02 -25.95
CA MET A 662 -2.63 22.97 -25.32
C MET A 662 -1.81 22.23 -24.26
N ARG A 663 -0.52 22.51 -24.17
CA ARG A 663 0.35 21.89 -23.14
C ARG A 663 0.43 22.83 -21.95
N HIS A 664 0.42 22.24 -20.78
CA HIS A 664 0.35 22.92 -19.50
C HIS A 664 1.53 22.52 -18.61
N GLY A 665 1.78 23.34 -17.59
CA GLY A 665 2.95 23.20 -16.74
C GLY A 665 2.90 24.05 -15.48
N VAL A 666 3.92 23.83 -14.64
CA VAL A 666 4.12 24.56 -13.39
C VAL A 666 5.02 25.77 -13.68
N PRO A 667 4.58 27.01 -13.35
CA PRO A 667 5.36 28.21 -13.60
C PRO A 667 6.52 28.36 -12.60
N ILE A 668 7.58 29.06 -13.03
CA ILE A 668 8.79 29.29 -12.20
C ILE A 668 8.49 29.92 -10.82
N VAL A 669 7.44 30.72 -10.71
CA VAL A 669 7.05 31.35 -9.43
C VAL A 669 6.54 30.34 -8.40
N ALA A 670 5.82 29.30 -8.83
CA ALA A 670 5.38 28.22 -7.96
C ALA A 670 6.56 27.36 -7.51
N ILE A 671 7.46 27.03 -8.44
CA ILE A 671 8.69 26.28 -8.17
C ILE A 671 9.53 27.00 -7.10
N ARG A 672 9.73 28.31 -7.23
CA ARG A 672 10.50 29.10 -6.26
C ARG A 672 9.86 29.14 -4.86
N VAL A 673 8.55 29.28 -4.77
CA VAL A 673 7.84 29.25 -3.47
C VAL A 673 7.97 27.88 -2.82
N PHE A 674 7.76 26.81 -3.58
CA PHE A 674 7.94 25.44 -3.11
C PHE A 674 9.35 25.22 -2.53
N LEU A 675 10.40 25.66 -3.23
CA LEU A 675 11.77 25.53 -2.77
C LEU A 675 12.01 26.33 -1.47
N LYS A 676 11.46 27.53 -1.36
CA LYS A 676 11.60 28.37 -0.17
C LYS A 676 10.92 27.76 1.05
N GLU A 677 9.76 27.13 0.87
CA GLU A 677 9.04 26.42 1.95
C GLU A 677 9.78 25.17 2.42
N ARG A 678 10.47 24.48 1.51
CA ARG A 678 11.19 23.24 1.80
C ARG A 678 12.61 23.44 2.31
N PHE A 679 13.24 24.56 1.99
CA PHE A 679 14.61 24.88 2.44
C PHE A 679 14.66 26.24 3.18
N PRO A 680 13.99 26.37 4.34
CA PRO A 680 13.88 27.64 5.07
C PRO A 680 15.22 28.17 5.64
N GLY A 681 16.30 27.40 5.57
CA GLY A 681 17.61 27.71 6.15
C GLY A 681 18.78 27.93 5.18
N GLY A 682 18.57 27.99 3.85
CA GLY A 682 19.74 28.11 2.98
C GLY A 682 19.57 28.12 1.46
N TRP A 683 18.43 28.51 0.90
CA TRP A 683 18.36 28.75 -0.54
C TRP A 683 18.76 30.20 -0.85
N ASP A 684 19.95 30.38 -1.42
CA ASP A 684 20.40 31.70 -1.89
C ASP A 684 19.85 31.96 -3.31
N GLU A 685 18.94 32.92 -3.43
CA GLU A 685 18.32 33.34 -4.70
C GLU A 685 19.34 33.84 -5.74
N ALA A 686 20.49 34.35 -5.30
CA ALA A 686 21.52 34.91 -6.17
C ALA A 686 22.45 33.83 -6.78
N GLU A 687 22.65 32.71 -6.09
CA GLU A 687 23.56 31.64 -6.52
C GLU A 687 22.85 30.34 -6.92
N GLY A 688 21.55 30.17 -6.59
CA GLY A 688 20.79 28.97 -6.91
C GLY A 688 21.19 27.73 -6.10
N ARG A 689 21.83 27.90 -4.95
CA ARG A 689 22.43 26.83 -4.12
C ARG A 689 21.76 26.70 -2.76
N GLY A 690 21.77 25.48 -2.23
CA GLY A 690 21.36 25.15 -0.86
C GLY A 690 22.56 25.14 0.11
N ASN A 691 22.37 25.55 1.38
CA ASN A 691 23.38 25.34 2.44
C ASN A 691 23.65 23.84 2.61
N GLY A 692 24.92 23.45 2.52
CA GLY A 692 25.39 22.08 2.27
C GLY A 692 25.27 21.05 3.40
N GLU A 693 24.16 20.99 4.14
CA GLU A 693 23.87 19.92 5.10
C GLU A 693 22.78 18.99 4.53
N GLU A 694 23.14 17.70 4.37
CA GLU A 694 22.35 16.49 4.03
C GLU A 694 21.30 16.55 2.88
N ARG A 695 21.45 15.62 1.92
CA ARG A 695 20.99 15.78 0.53
C ARG A 695 19.86 14.81 0.17
N GLU A 696 18.60 15.27 0.17
CA GLU A 696 17.43 14.54 -0.35
C GLU A 696 17.23 14.77 -1.87
N VAL A 697 16.85 13.71 -2.60
CA VAL A 697 16.34 13.81 -3.98
C VAL A 697 14.83 13.98 -3.91
N ILE A 698 14.31 15.12 -4.34
CA ILE A 698 12.88 15.44 -4.28
C ILE A 698 12.22 15.16 -5.63
N VAL A 699 11.30 14.18 -5.68
CA VAL A 699 10.41 13.94 -6.83
C VAL A 699 9.15 14.80 -6.67
N ILE A 700 8.83 15.58 -7.70
CA ILE A 700 7.57 16.32 -7.79
C ILE A 700 6.61 15.43 -8.58
N ASP A 701 5.65 14.82 -7.89
CA ASP A 701 4.51 14.11 -8.50
C ASP A 701 3.44 15.14 -8.91
N ASP A 702 2.79 14.91 -10.06
CA ASP A 702 1.53 15.57 -10.45
C ASP A 702 0.35 15.02 -9.60
#